data_AF-A0A1D6FLB4-F1
#
_entry.id   AF-A0A1D6FLB4-F1
#
_cell.length_a   1.000
_cell.length_b   1.000
_cell.length_c   1.000
_cell.angle_alpha   90.00
_cell.angle_beta   90.00
_cell.angle_gamma   90.00
#
_symmetry.space_group_name_H-M   'P 1'
#
loop_
_entity.id
_entity.type
_entity.pdbx_description
1 polymer ?
#
loop_
_entity_poly.entity_id
_entity_poly.type
_entity_poly.pdbx_seq_one_letter_code
_entity_poly.pdbx_strand_id
1 'polypeptide(L)'
;MAEADLTLHDAGGGARDKPDRKADVFADLGSPVSPLRLRPAATPSTSSSSHRRAGSGPLIFSGASSSTTASSPLTNALPTGNICRVAGAAAAAAATQPPRARPAVLGSGTGHYGHGSIMRRGGGATPARTSGDAAPLLHGHGSNSSRSRSPASCPAPAPPATSGGLQEITRAGNEWYKKGRHADALRHYDRAVALCPDSAACRGNRAAALIGLGRLAEAFRECEEAVRLDPASGRAHGRLAGLCLRLGMVEKAKTHFTLAGSANQSDPAEWQKLHEVEIHQGRCMDARKIGDWKSALREADAAIAVGADSSRLLLALRSEALLWLHKLEEADLTITSLLKLDDASLPSTPTRVSGMSADSYVHIVQAKVNVTFGRFDSAVALAEKAKLIDGVSSEVEVILNNVRLVALARARGNDLFKAGKFAEASLAYGEGLKYEPSNPVLYCNRAACWSKLGRWAKAVEDCSEALRVQPNYTKALLRRAASYAKLERWADCVRDYEVLRKDLPGDTEVAESLFHAQVALKTARGEVVSNMKFGGVVEEIISLEQLQDVIRSPGVSVLYFMATMNKQCAQITPSVDSLCSECPALNFLKVNVDERPLVASAENVRVVPSFKIYKDGTRVKEMVCPSLQVLRYSVRHYAVSSS
;
A
#
# COMPACT_ATOMS: atom_id res chain seq x y z
N MET A 1 -32.91 7.01 -77.07
CA MET A 1 -32.58 5.61 -77.43
C MET A 1 -32.97 4.75 -76.25
N ALA A 2 -33.62 3.60 -76.47
CA ALA A 2 -33.90 2.47 -75.53
C ALA A 2 -34.30 2.83 -74.07
N GLU A 3 -35.52 2.54 -73.60
CA GLU A 3 -36.01 1.19 -73.20
C GLU A 3 -35.20 0.56 -72.04
N ALA A 4 -35.77 -0.04 -70.98
CA ALA A 4 -37.15 -0.11 -70.44
C ALA A 4 -37.04 -0.67 -68.97
N ASP A 5 -38.05 -1.05 -68.17
CA ASP A 5 -39.53 -1.13 -68.28
C ASP A 5 -40.18 -1.28 -66.87
N LEU A 6 -41.51 -1.53 -66.81
CA LEU A 6 -42.26 -2.34 -65.81
C LEU A 6 -42.28 -1.88 -64.32
N THR A 7 -43.36 -1.23 -63.82
CA THR A 7 -44.58 -1.80 -63.13
C THR A 7 -44.38 -2.33 -61.69
N LEU A 8 -45.31 -2.28 -60.72
CA LEU A 8 -46.67 -1.69 -60.59
C LEU A 8 -47.12 -1.72 -59.10
N HIS A 9 -48.22 -0.99 -58.77
CA HIS A 9 -49.11 -1.15 -57.59
C HIS A 9 -48.50 -0.94 -56.17
N ASP A 10 -49.27 -0.58 -55.12
CA ASP A 10 -50.70 -0.20 -55.07
C ASP A 10 -51.00 0.95 -54.08
N ALA A 11 -52.26 1.41 -54.06
CA ALA A 11 -52.71 2.56 -53.26
C ALA A 11 -53.01 2.24 -51.77
N GLY A 12 -52.79 3.24 -50.90
CA GLY A 12 -53.24 3.26 -49.50
C GLY A 12 -53.40 4.71 -49.00
N GLY A 13 -54.63 5.11 -48.66
CA GLY A 13 -54.96 6.51 -48.35
C GLY A 13 -54.82 6.89 -46.88
N GLY A 14 -54.72 8.21 -46.60
CA GLY A 14 -54.71 8.75 -45.24
C GLY A 14 -54.21 10.19 -45.16
N ALA A 15 -55.09 11.17 -45.37
CA ALA A 15 -54.73 12.59 -45.27
C ALA A 15 -54.88 13.13 -43.84
N ARG A 16 -53.95 13.99 -43.40
CA ARG A 16 -54.24 15.26 -42.68
C ARG A 16 -53.01 16.16 -42.48
N ASP A 17 -53.29 17.45 -42.59
CA ASP A 17 -52.73 18.60 -41.86
C ASP A 17 -51.20 18.85 -41.85
N LYS A 18 -50.80 19.77 -42.74
CA LYS A 18 -49.73 20.77 -42.55
C LYS A 18 -50.33 22.01 -41.81
N PRO A 19 -49.56 22.92 -41.17
CA PRO A 19 -48.26 23.40 -41.67
C PRO A 19 -47.13 23.71 -40.64
N ASP A 20 -45.98 24.03 -41.22
CA ASP A 20 -44.91 24.93 -40.77
C ASP A 20 -44.38 24.86 -39.33
N ARG A 21 -43.21 24.23 -39.20
CA ARG A 21 -42.14 24.70 -38.30
C ARG A 21 -40.81 24.76 -39.05
N LYS A 22 -40.01 25.80 -38.75
CA LYS A 22 -38.65 25.96 -39.28
C LYS A 22 -37.73 24.91 -38.65
N ALA A 23 -36.71 24.50 -39.40
CA ALA A 23 -35.68 23.58 -38.91
C ALA A 23 -34.56 24.36 -38.21
N ASP A 24 -34.34 24.08 -36.93
CA ASP A 24 -33.10 24.43 -36.22
C ASP A 24 -32.21 23.19 -36.14
N VAL A 25 -30.93 23.35 -36.51
CA VAL A 25 -29.95 22.26 -36.61
C VAL A 25 -29.04 22.28 -35.39
N PHE A 26 -29.20 21.32 -34.47
CA PHE A 26 -28.17 20.99 -33.49
C PHE A 26 -28.15 19.51 -33.16
N ALA A 27 -26.98 18.88 -33.33
CA ALA A 27 -26.72 17.50 -32.98
C ALA A 27 -25.40 17.39 -32.19
N ASP A 28 -25.56 17.31 -30.85
CA ASP A 28 -24.84 16.44 -29.91
C ASP A 28 -23.28 16.47 -29.80
N LEU A 29 -22.79 15.77 -28.77
CA LEU A 29 -21.41 15.34 -28.48
C LEU A 29 -20.44 16.39 -27.91
N GLY A 30 -20.63 16.71 -26.63
CA GLY A 30 -19.58 17.26 -25.76
C GLY A 30 -18.84 16.17 -24.98
N SER A 31 -17.51 16.11 -25.07
CA SER A 31 -16.65 15.24 -24.25
C SER A 31 -15.36 15.96 -23.83
N PRO A 32 -14.71 15.56 -22.71
CA PRO A 32 -13.75 16.41 -22.00
C PRO A 32 -12.40 16.58 -22.71
N VAL A 33 -11.85 17.80 -22.63
CA VAL A 33 -10.61 18.22 -23.29
C VAL A 33 -9.37 17.84 -22.46
N SER A 34 -8.37 17.26 -23.12
CA SER A 34 -7.03 16.99 -22.56
C SER A 34 -6.05 18.14 -22.82
N PRO A 35 -5.12 18.45 -21.89
CA PRO A 35 -4.17 19.54 -22.06
C PRO A 35 -3.01 19.20 -23.01
N LEU A 36 -3.04 19.82 -24.19
CA LEU A 36 -1.93 20.29 -25.03
C LEU A 36 -0.57 19.54 -24.97
N ARG A 37 -0.19 18.91 -26.10
CA ARG A 37 1.22 18.72 -26.49
C ARG A 37 1.63 19.75 -27.53
N LEU A 38 2.84 20.28 -27.41
CA LEU A 38 3.47 21.12 -28.43
C LEU A 38 4.19 20.27 -29.49
N ARG A 39 4.21 20.74 -30.74
CA ARG A 39 5.11 20.32 -31.81
C ARG A 39 5.97 21.51 -32.25
N PRO A 40 7.21 21.30 -32.71
CA PRO A 40 8.11 22.40 -33.08
C PRO A 40 7.72 23.03 -34.42
N ALA A 41 8.02 24.33 -34.57
CA ALA A 41 7.94 25.08 -35.82
C ALA A 41 9.31 25.73 -36.11
N ALA A 42 9.63 25.94 -37.39
CA ALA A 42 10.95 26.37 -37.84
C ALA A 42 11.16 27.90 -37.78
N THR A 43 12.43 28.30 -37.82
CA THR A 43 12.88 29.70 -37.98
C THR A 43 12.48 30.30 -39.33
N PRO A 44 12.21 31.62 -39.35
CA PRO A 44 12.92 32.48 -40.31
C PRO A 44 13.68 33.62 -39.61
N SER A 45 14.36 34.46 -40.41
CA SER A 45 15.48 35.32 -39.99
C SER A 45 15.23 36.83 -40.16
N THR A 46 15.97 37.65 -39.38
CA THR A 46 16.27 39.10 -39.58
C THR A 46 15.05 40.06 -39.55
N SER A 47 15.13 41.29 -39.01
CA SER A 47 16.25 42.25 -39.05
C SER A 47 16.28 43.28 -37.87
N SER A 48 17.26 44.19 -37.93
CA SER A 48 17.55 45.36 -37.07
C SER A 48 16.54 46.53 -37.20
N SER A 49 16.45 47.56 -36.34
CA SER A 49 17.08 47.99 -35.07
C SER A 49 16.15 48.98 -34.31
N SER A 50 16.40 49.40 -33.06
CA SER A 50 17.19 50.61 -32.73
C SER A 50 17.18 50.93 -31.21
N HIS A 51 18.03 51.85 -30.74
CA HIS A 51 18.32 52.08 -29.31
C HIS A 51 17.53 53.21 -28.62
N ARG A 52 17.34 53.08 -27.29
CA ARG A 52 17.69 54.12 -26.28
C ARG A 52 17.91 53.48 -24.88
N ARG A 53 18.41 54.26 -23.90
CA ARG A 53 19.34 53.76 -22.86
C ARG A 53 19.24 54.47 -21.49
N ALA A 54 19.03 53.69 -20.41
CA ALA A 54 19.37 53.94 -18.99
C ALA A 54 19.15 52.59 -18.23
N GLY A 55 19.84 52.20 -17.14
CA GLY A 55 20.71 52.92 -16.19
C GLY A 55 19.95 53.16 -14.87
N SER A 56 20.37 52.71 -13.68
CA SER A 56 21.62 52.04 -13.25
C SER A 56 21.39 51.08 -12.04
N GLY A 57 22.45 50.62 -11.35
CA GLY A 57 22.47 49.39 -10.51
C GLY A 57 22.22 49.50 -8.98
N PRO A 58 22.53 48.43 -8.21
CA PRO A 58 22.05 48.19 -6.84
C PRO A 58 23.06 48.50 -5.72
N LEU A 59 22.62 48.40 -4.46
CA LEU A 59 23.47 48.41 -3.25
C LEU A 59 23.13 47.28 -2.27
N ILE A 60 24.08 46.99 -1.38
CA ILE A 60 24.15 45.85 -0.46
C ILE A 60 24.12 46.37 0.98
N PHE A 61 23.59 45.60 1.94
CA PHE A 61 24.13 45.62 3.30
C PHE A 61 24.05 44.25 4.00
N SER A 62 24.85 44.06 5.04
CA SER A 62 24.89 42.85 5.88
C SER A 62 25.10 43.23 7.34
N GLY A 63 24.53 42.48 8.28
CA GLY A 63 24.64 42.73 9.72
C GLY A 63 24.22 41.49 10.51
N ALA A 64 24.83 41.28 11.68
CA ALA A 64 24.75 40.00 12.39
C ALA A 64 24.55 40.15 13.92
N SER A 65 24.12 39.04 14.53
CA SER A 65 24.36 38.61 15.93
C SER A 65 24.06 39.56 17.10
N SER A 66 23.20 39.12 18.03
CA SER A 66 23.57 38.77 19.42
C SER A 66 22.31 38.44 20.29
N SER A 67 22.48 38.09 21.57
CA SER A 67 21.43 37.41 22.37
C SER A 67 21.55 37.56 23.90
N THR A 68 20.44 37.85 24.59
CA THR A 68 20.15 37.66 26.05
C THR A 68 18.63 37.85 26.27
N THR A 69 17.83 36.94 26.85
CA THR A 69 17.56 36.68 28.29
C THR A 69 17.25 37.94 29.12
N ALA A 70 16.14 38.10 29.87
CA ALA A 70 14.94 37.25 30.14
C ALA A 70 13.66 38.16 30.19
N SER A 71 12.54 38.00 30.93
CA SER A 71 12.02 37.07 31.98
C SER A 71 10.49 37.27 32.16
N SER A 72 9.79 36.40 32.92
CA SER A 72 8.31 36.41 33.16
C SER A 72 7.93 36.97 34.55
N PRO A 73 6.66 37.36 34.84
CA PRO A 73 5.60 36.37 35.22
C PRO A 73 4.11 36.72 34.89
N LEU A 74 3.24 35.68 34.86
CA LEU A 74 1.80 35.55 35.30
C LEU A 74 0.74 36.65 34.94
N THR A 75 -0.55 36.40 34.64
CA THR A 75 -1.47 35.22 34.78
C THR A 75 -2.70 35.30 33.82
N ASN A 76 -3.58 34.27 33.83
CA ASN A 76 -4.91 34.11 33.17
C ASN A 76 -4.88 33.77 31.65
N ALA A 77 -5.10 32.53 31.20
CA ALA A 77 -6.32 31.67 31.19
C ALA A 77 -7.24 31.92 29.97
N LEU A 78 -7.16 31.17 28.84
CA LEU A 78 -7.60 29.78 28.54
C LEU A 78 -9.08 29.66 28.08
N PRO A 79 -9.53 28.61 27.33
CA PRO A 79 -8.78 27.52 26.64
C PRO A 79 -9.21 27.25 25.17
N THR A 80 -8.45 26.45 24.40
CA THR A 80 -9.02 25.50 23.41
C THR A 80 -8.06 24.35 23.01
N GLY A 81 -8.52 23.10 23.13
CA GLY A 81 -8.12 21.91 22.34
C GLY A 81 -6.63 21.58 22.14
N ASN A 82 -6.08 20.68 22.97
CA ASN A 82 -4.69 20.20 22.84
C ASN A 82 -4.45 19.15 21.75
N ILE A 83 -3.24 19.18 21.18
CA ILE A 83 -2.59 18.02 20.54
C ILE A 83 -1.87 17.23 21.65
N CYS A 84 -1.89 15.89 21.61
CA CYS A 84 -1.00 15.06 22.44
C CYS A 84 -0.33 13.94 21.63
N ARG A 85 0.83 13.47 22.13
CA ARG A 85 1.67 12.44 21.51
C ARG A 85 2.23 11.50 22.60
N VAL A 86 2.18 10.19 22.31
CA VAL A 86 3.13 9.13 22.73
C VAL A 86 3.41 8.93 24.22
N ALA A 87 3.04 7.75 24.70
CA ALA A 87 3.84 6.91 25.61
C ALA A 87 3.60 5.43 25.23
N GLY A 88 4.45 4.49 25.66
CA GLY A 88 4.26 3.07 25.37
C GLY A 88 5.21 2.13 26.11
N ALA A 89 4.80 0.87 26.28
CA ALA A 89 5.62 -0.19 26.89
C ALA A 89 5.13 -1.61 26.52
N ALA A 90 6.10 -2.55 26.47
CA ALA A 90 6.06 -4.00 26.71
C ALA A 90 4.91 -4.90 26.17
N ALA A 91 5.32 -6.02 25.57
CA ALA A 91 4.46 -7.05 24.98
C ALA A 91 3.93 -8.13 25.97
N ALA A 92 2.87 -8.83 25.56
CA ALA A 92 2.60 -10.23 25.92
C ALA A 92 1.76 -10.92 24.81
N ALA A 93 1.77 -12.26 24.77
CA ALA A 93 1.37 -13.03 23.59
C ALA A 93 -0.11 -13.45 23.49
N ALA A 94 -0.65 -13.47 22.27
CA ALA A 94 -1.67 -14.41 21.80
C ALA A 94 -1.61 -14.51 20.26
N ALA A 95 -1.29 -15.70 19.71
CA ALA A 95 -1.10 -15.89 18.27
C ALA A 95 -2.16 -16.81 17.65
N THR A 96 -3.05 -16.23 16.84
CA THR A 96 -4.05 -16.97 16.05
C THR A 96 -3.59 -17.02 14.58
N GLN A 97 -3.62 -18.20 13.96
CA GLN A 97 -3.03 -18.39 12.63
C GLN A 97 -3.92 -17.85 11.48
N PRO A 98 -3.34 -17.16 10.48
CA PRO A 98 -3.98 -16.97 9.17
C PRO A 98 -3.93 -18.27 8.33
N PRO A 99 -4.79 -18.43 7.31
CA PRO A 99 -4.97 -19.70 6.60
C PRO A 99 -3.78 -20.08 5.71
N ARG A 100 -3.56 -21.40 5.55
CA ARG A 100 -2.55 -21.99 4.65
C ARG A 100 -2.79 -21.57 3.19
N ALA A 101 -1.78 -20.94 2.58
CA ALA A 101 -1.69 -20.87 1.12
C ALA A 101 -1.51 -22.27 0.52
N ARG A 102 -2.17 -22.56 -0.60
CA ARG A 102 -1.99 -23.81 -1.36
C ARG A 102 -0.65 -23.77 -2.11
N PRO A 103 0.15 -24.86 -2.11
CA PRO A 103 1.30 -24.96 -3.00
C PRO A 103 0.82 -25.17 -4.44
N ALA A 104 1.21 -24.28 -5.36
CA ALA A 104 0.99 -24.47 -6.78
C ALA A 104 2.03 -25.46 -7.33
N VAL A 105 1.64 -26.72 -7.54
CA VAL A 105 2.49 -27.76 -8.13
C VAL A 105 2.25 -27.83 -9.64
N LEU A 106 3.16 -27.27 -10.42
CA LEU A 106 3.33 -27.55 -11.86
C LEU A 106 4.82 -27.47 -12.22
N GLY A 107 5.25 -28.22 -13.24
CA GLY A 107 6.61 -28.17 -13.78
C GLY A 107 7.55 -29.30 -13.33
N SER A 108 7.22 -30.55 -13.67
CA SER A 108 8.11 -31.70 -13.50
C SER A 108 9.24 -31.73 -14.55
N GLY A 109 10.16 -30.76 -14.47
CA GLY A 109 11.33 -30.70 -15.35
C GLY A 109 12.32 -31.83 -15.07
N THR A 110 12.56 -32.69 -16.06
CA THR A 110 13.52 -33.81 -15.98
C THR A 110 14.96 -33.27 -15.90
N GLY A 111 15.62 -33.55 -14.78
CA GLY A 111 16.84 -32.83 -14.40
C GLY A 111 18.13 -33.28 -15.09
N HIS A 112 19.07 -32.34 -15.26
CA HIS A 112 20.44 -32.58 -15.73
C HIS A 112 21.47 -32.14 -14.67
N TYR A 113 21.46 -32.79 -13.51
CA TYR A 113 22.42 -32.54 -12.43
C TYR A 113 23.71 -33.35 -12.58
N GLY A 114 24.67 -32.80 -13.34
CA GLY A 114 26.12 -33.00 -13.16
C GLY A 114 26.67 -34.43 -13.21
N HIS A 115 27.35 -34.76 -14.32
CA HIS A 115 28.47 -35.70 -14.31
C HIS A 115 29.75 -34.98 -14.79
N GLY A 116 30.85 -35.22 -14.09
CA GLY A 116 32.18 -34.75 -14.47
C GLY A 116 32.92 -35.80 -15.29
N SER A 117 33.86 -35.36 -16.13
CA SER A 117 34.59 -36.22 -17.06
C SER A 117 35.45 -37.27 -16.34
N ILE A 118 35.15 -38.56 -16.53
CA ILE A 118 35.99 -39.67 -16.06
C ILE A 118 36.83 -40.19 -17.23
N MET A 119 38.11 -39.82 -17.25
CA MET A 119 39.13 -40.47 -18.09
C MET A 119 39.42 -41.87 -17.54
N ARG A 120 38.86 -42.92 -18.16
CA ARG A 120 39.19 -44.32 -17.82
C ARG A 120 40.33 -44.83 -18.69
N ARG A 121 41.54 -44.94 -18.12
CA ARG A 121 42.61 -45.82 -18.65
C ARG A 121 42.49 -47.21 -18.00
N GLY A 122 42.91 -48.26 -18.72
CA GLY A 122 42.48 -49.64 -18.45
C GLY A 122 43.39 -50.50 -17.57
N GLY A 123 43.05 -51.80 -17.51
CA GLY A 123 43.57 -52.81 -16.59
C GLY A 123 42.65 -52.97 -15.36
N GLY A 124 42.33 -54.18 -14.89
CA GLY A 124 42.61 -55.52 -15.44
C GLY A 124 42.12 -56.61 -14.47
N ALA A 125 41.95 -57.84 -14.99
CA ALA A 125 41.56 -59.06 -14.25
C ALA A 125 40.12 -59.17 -13.68
N THR A 126 39.62 -60.39 -13.76
CA THR A 126 38.42 -60.97 -13.12
C THR A 126 38.92 -62.03 -12.08
N PRO A 127 38.10 -62.83 -11.36
CA PRO A 127 36.65 -62.97 -11.38
C PRO A 127 35.91 -62.99 -10.02
N ALA A 128 34.57 -62.98 -10.14
CA ALA A 128 33.49 -63.29 -9.20
C ALA A 128 33.76 -64.10 -7.91
N ARG A 129 32.94 -63.83 -6.86
CA ARG A 129 31.78 -64.70 -6.52
C ARG A 129 30.86 -64.16 -5.40
N THR A 130 29.60 -64.61 -5.49
CA THR A 130 28.58 -64.84 -4.43
C THR A 130 28.33 -63.81 -3.32
N SER A 131 27.07 -63.36 -3.27
CA SER A 131 26.31 -63.00 -2.07
C SER A 131 26.32 -64.10 -0.99
N GLY A 132 26.21 -63.71 0.27
CA GLY A 132 25.94 -64.61 1.41
C GLY A 132 25.61 -63.78 2.66
N ASP A 133 24.52 -64.13 3.33
CA ASP A 133 23.96 -63.37 4.46
C ASP A 133 24.57 -63.72 5.83
N ALA A 134 24.09 -62.97 6.84
CA ALA A 134 24.04 -63.31 8.26
C ALA A 134 25.28 -63.07 9.15
N ALA A 135 25.03 -62.29 10.19
CA ALA A 135 25.73 -62.25 11.47
C ALA A 135 25.19 -63.42 12.38
N PRO A 136 25.46 -63.55 13.70
CA PRO A 136 26.09 -62.56 14.60
C PRO A 136 26.94 -63.10 15.78
N LEU A 137 27.27 -62.16 16.70
CA LEU A 137 27.36 -62.29 18.16
C LEU A 137 28.66 -62.75 18.90
N LEU A 138 28.80 -62.10 20.07
CA LEU A 138 29.41 -62.50 21.35
C LEU A 138 30.92 -62.30 21.66
N HIS A 139 31.11 -61.41 22.65
CA HIS A 139 32.13 -61.29 23.71
C HIS A 139 33.42 -62.14 23.71
N GLY A 140 34.54 -61.43 23.95
CA GLY A 140 35.75 -61.94 24.62
C GLY A 140 36.47 -60.78 25.34
N HIS A 141 36.96 -60.99 26.57
CA HIS A 141 37.58 -59.94 27.40
C HIS A 141 39.10 -59.84 27.24
N GLY A 142 39.59 -58.59 27.09
CA GLY A 142 40.60 -58.02 27.99
C GLY A 142 42.09 -58.35 27.81
N SER A 143 42.92 -57.31 27.82
CA SER A 143 44.04 -57.15 28.77
C SER A 143 44.72 -55.78 28.61
N ASN A 144 45.39 -55.32 29.66
CA ASN A 144 46.10 -54.03 29.69
C ASN A 144 47.54 -54.15 29.17
N SER A 145 48.02 -53.12 28.49
CA SER A 145 49.41 -52.64 28.64
C SER A 145 49.44 -51.11 28.51
N SER A 146 50.53 -50.45 28.91
CA SER A 146 50.48 -49.05 29.34
C SER A 146 51.72 -48.21 29.03
N ARG A 147 51.54 -46.88 29.07
CA ARG A 147 52.56 -45.81 28.90
C ARG A 147 53.02 -45.65 27.44
N SER A 148 53.36 -44.45 26.94
CA SER A 148 53.87 -43.26 27.62
C SER A 148 53.30 -41.93 27.09
N ARG A 149 53.53 -40.82 27.82
CA ARG A 149 53.36 -39.44 27.35
C ARG A 149 54.72 -38.85 26.96
N SER A 150 54.77 -38.07 25.88
CA SER A 150 55.70 -36.94 25.69
C SER A 150 55.14 -35.97 24.63
N PRO A 151 55.57 -34.70 24.55
CA PRO A 151 54.66 -33.61 24.19
C PRO A 151 54.90 -32.91 22.84
N ALA A 152 53.84 -32.23 22.39
CA ALA A 152 53.80 -30.99 21.60
C ALA A 152 54.91 -30.72 20.56
N SER A 153 54.56 -30.91 19.28
CA SER A 153 55.15 -30.16 18.16
C SER A 153 54.09 -29.22 17.54
N CYS A 154 54.52 -28.09 16.98
CA CYS A 154 53.63 -27.09 16.41
C CYS A 154 52.92 -27.60 15.14
N PRO A 155 51.68 -27.15 14.83
CA PRO A 155 51.03 -27.49 13.58
C PRO A 155 51.78 -26.88 12.39
N ALA A 156 52.31 -27.75 11.51
CA ALA A 156 52.86 -27.37 10.22
C ALA A 156 51.76 -26.75 9.31
N PRO A 157 52.13 -25.93 8.30
CA PRO A 157 51.15 -25.35 7.38
C PRO A 157 50.32 -26.43 6.66
N ALA A 158 49.05 -26.13 6.44
CA ALA A 158 48.10 -27.09 5.86
C ALA A 158 48.50 -27.49 4.41
N PRO A 159 48.29 -28.76 4.02
CA PRO A 159 48.60 -29.23 2.67
C PRO A 159 47.67 -28.60 1.62
N PRO A 160 48.07 -28.57 0.33
CA PRO A 160 47.23 -28.07 -0.75
C PRO A 160 45.89 -28.84 -0.83
N ALA A 161 44.81 -28.12 -1.12
CA ALA A 161 43.45 -28.62 -0.95
C ALA A 161 43.13 -29.86 -1.79
N THR A 162 42.65 -30.91 -1.14
CA THR A 162 42.19 -32.14 -1.80
C THR A 162 40.92 -31.88 -2.60
N SER A 163 40.96 -32.18 -3.90
CA SER A 163 39.85 -31.93 -4.85
C SER A 163 38.52 -32.59 -4.45
N GLY A 164 38.58 -33.73 -3.73
CA GLY A 164 37.41 -34.39 -3.16
C GLY A 164 36.60 -33.50 -2.22
N GLY A 165 37.25 -32.68 -1.39
CA GLY A 165 36.56 -31.79 -0.44
C GLY A 165 35.68 -30.74 -1.14
N LEU A 166 36.16 -30.16 -2.25
CA LEU A 166 35.37 -29.23 -3.06
C LEU A 166 34.16 -29.92 -3.71
N GLN A 167 34.36 -31.14 -4.23
CA GLN A 167 33.29 -31.92 -4.83
C GLN A 167 32.22 -32.33 -3.81
N GLU A 168 32.62 -32.71 -2.59
CA GLU A 168 31.71 -33.03 -1.49
C GLU A 168 30.91 -31.81 -1.03
N ILE A 169 31.56 -30.65 -0.84
CA ILE A 169 30.89 -29.39 -0.48
C ILE A 169 29.89 -28.98 -1.57
N THR A 170 30.27 -29.08 -2.83
CA THR A 170 29.39 -28.76 -3.98
C THR A 170 28.22 -29.74 -4.07
N ARG A 171 28.46 -31.03 -3.85
CA ARG A 171 27.40 -32.06 -3.78
C ARG A 171 26.43 -31.80 -2.64
N ALA A 172 26.92 -31.45 -1.45
CA ALA A 172 26.07 -31.09 -0.31
C ALA A 172 25.21 -29.85 -0.60
N GLY A 173 25.80 -28.81 -1.21
CA GLY A 173 25.05 -27.63 -1.67
C GLY A 173 23.95 -27.97 -2.68
N ASN A 174 24.26 -28.81 -3.68
CA ASN A 174 23.28 -29.30 -4.66
C ASN A 174 22.12 -30.06 -3.99
N GLU A 175 22.40 -30.90 -2.99
CA GLU A 175 21.36 -31.64 -2.27
C GLU A 175 20.46 -30.76 -1.42
N TRP A 176 20.99 -29.71 -0.77
CA TRP A 176 20.15 -28.71 -0.09
C TRP A 176 19.35 -27.85 -1.07
N TYR A 177 19.91 -27.54 -2.24
CA TYR A 177 19.24 -26.78 -3.29
C TYR A 177 18.04 -27.55 -3.85
N LYS A 178 18.20 -28.85 -4.16
CA LYS A 178 17.09 -29.75 -4.55
C LYS A 178 15.98 -29.84 -3.51
N LYS A 179 16.31 -29.70 -2.22
CA LYS A 179 15.37 -29.70 -1.08
C LYS A 179 14.71 -28.33 -0.84
N GLY A 180 14.89 -27.34 -1.72
CA GLY A 180 14.38 -25.98 -1.55
C GLY A 180 15.04 -25.18 -0.42
N ARG A 181 16.05 -25.73 0.26
CA ARG A 181 16.77 -25.06 1.35
C ARG A 181 17.90 -24.20 0.79
N HIS A 182 17.51 -23.18 0.02
CA HIS A 182 18.43 -22.29 -0.68
C HIS A 182 19.40 -21.55 0.26
N ALA A 183 19.00 -21.26 1.50
CA ALA A 183 19.87 -20.65 2.52
C ALA A 183 21.03 -21.56 2.96
N ASP A 184 20.78 -22.85 3.12
CA ASP A 184 21.82 -23.82 3.47
C ASP A 184 22.67 -24.20 2.26
N ALA A 185 22.05 -24.31 1.08
CA ALA A 185 22.76 -24.44 -0.19
C ALA A 185 23.76 -23.29 -0.40
N LEU A 186 23.33 -22.04 -0.14
CA LEU A 186 24.19 -20.87 -0.20
C LEU A 186 25.40 -20.99 0.74
N ARG A 187 25.23 -21.39 2.00
CA ARG A 187 26.36 -21.61 2.94
C ARG A 187 27.38 -22.62 2.42
N HIS A 188 26.92 -23.69 1.74
CA HIS A 188 27.83 -24.64 1.10
C HIS A 188 28.52 -24.04 -0.14
N TYR A 189 27.82 -23.25 -0.96
CA TYR A 189 28.42 -22.61 -2.13
C TYR A 189 29.35 -21.45 -1.78
N ASP A 190 29.08 -20.67 -0.73
CA ASP A 190 30.00 -19.67 -0.17
C ASP A 190 31.33 -20.33 0.23
N ARG A 191 31.27 -21.50 0.89
CA ARG A 191 32.46 -22.30 1.20
C ARG A 191 33.16 -22.87 -0.05
N ALA A 192 32.42 -23.23 -1.09
CA ALA A 192 33.01 -23.69 -2.35
C ALA A 192 33.75 -22.55 -3.09
N VAL A 193 33.16 -21.35 -3.15
CA VAL A 193 33.80 -20.15 -3.74
C VAL A 193 35.00 -19.70 -2.90
N ALA A 194 34.94 -19.81 -1.57
CA ALA A 194 36.09 -19.52 -0.70
C ALA A 194 37.28 -20.50 -0.89
N LEU A 195 37.02 -21.72 -1.39
CA LEU A 195 38.07 -22.69 -1.73
C LEU A 195 38.57 -22.55 -3.17
N CYS A 196 37.74 -22.03 -4.10
CA CYS A 196 38.05 -21.88 -5.52
C CYS A 196 37.40 -20.60 -6.09
N PRO A 197 37.96 -19.41 -5.81
CA PRO A 197 37.36 -18.12 -6.18
C PRO A 197 37.30 -17.88 -7.69
N ASP A 198 38.18 -18.52 -8.45
CA ASP A 198 38.26 -18.42 -9.92
C ASP A 198 37.33 -19.42 -10.65
N SER A 199 36.57 -20.23 -9.91
CA SER A 199 35.67 -21.22 -10.49
C SER A 199 34.32 -20.61 -10.86
N ALA A 200 34.15 -20.30 -12.16
CA ALA A 200 32.87 -19.89 -12.74
C ALA A 200 31.71 -20.86 -12.41
N ALA A 201 31.99 -22.16 -12.30
CA ALA A 201 31.01 -23.17 -11.90
C ALA A 201 30.56 -23.02 -10.43
N CYS A 202 31.48 -22.72 -9.51
CA CYS A 202 31.15 -22.49 -8.10
C CYS A 202 30.32 -21.21 -7.95
N ARG A 203 30.71 -20.11 -8.62
CA ARG A 203 29.96 -18.85 -8.65
C ARG A 203 28.57 -18.99 -9.27
N GLY A 204 28.45 -19.69 -10.39
CA GLY A 204 27.16 -19.97 -11.02
C GLY A 204 26.21 -20.78 -10.12
N ASN A 205 26.73 -21.64 -9.25
CA ASN A 205 25.91 -22.35 -8.26
C ASN A 205 25.56 -21.46 -7.05
N ARG A 206 26.49 -20.61 -6.58
CA ARG A 206 26.22 -19.54 -5.60
C ARG A 206 25.09 -18.62 -6.08
N ALA A 207 25.18 -18.15 -7.32
CA ALA A 207 24.16 -17.32 -7.98
C ALA A 207 22.80 -18.02 -8.03
N ALA A 208 22.74 -19.32 -8.36
CA ALA A 208 21.49 -20.08 -8.35
C ALA A 208 20.83 -20.10 -6.95
N ALA A 209 21.59 -20.30 -5.87
CA ALA A 209 21.06 -20.21 -4.51
C ALA A 209 20.57 -18.79 -4.15
N LEU A 210 21.29 -17.75 -4.60
CA LEU A 210 20.87 -16.35 -4.40
C LEU A 210 19.57 -16.02 -5.16
N ILE A 211 19.37 -16.54 -6.39
CA ILE A 211 18.11 -16.43 -7.14
C ILE A 211 16.96 -17.11 -6.37
N GLY A 212 17.19 -18.32 -5.84
CA GLY A 212 16.21 -19.04 -5.01
C GLY A 212 15.90 -18.38 -3.65
N LEU A 213 16.72 -17.41 -3.23
CA LEU A 213 16.50 -16.56 -2.05
C LEU A 213 15.92 -15.17 -2.39
N GLY A 214 15.72 -14.84 -3.67
CA GLY A 214 15.32 -13.50 -4.10
C GLY A 214 16.42 -12.43 -3.99
N ARG A 215 17.68 -12.80 -3.70
CA ARG A 215 18.84 -11.90 -3.59
C ARG A 215 19.40 -11.56 -4.98
N LEU A 216 18.55 -11.02 -5.84
CA LEU A 216 18.79 -10.91 -7.29
C LEU A 216 20.01 -10.05 -7.64
N ALA A 217 20.27 -8.97 -6.91
CA ALA A 217 21.39 -8.07 -7.16
C ALA A 217 22.77 -8.66 -6.79
N GLU A 218 22.82 -9.61 -5.84
CA GLU A 218 24.03 -10.41 -5.59
C GLU A 218 24.17 -11.54 -6.62
N ALA A 219 23.07 -12.20 -6.97
CA ALA A 219 23.07 -13.21 -8.03
C ALA A 219 23.56 -12.63 -9.37
N PHE A 220 23.21 -11.38 -9.68
CA PHE A 220 23.61 -10.70 -10.90
C PHE A 220 25.13 -10.55 -10.98
N ARG A 221 25.74 -10.04 -9.91
CA ARG A 221 27.21 -9.84 -9.81
C ARG A 221 27.97 -11.17 -9.87
N GLU A 222 27.46 -12.24 -9.24
CA GLU A 222 28.06 -13.57 -9.36
C GLU A 222 27.88 -14.20 -10.75
N CYS A 223 26.80 -13.89 -11.46
CA CYS A 223 26.60 -14.31 -12.85
C CYS A 223 27.52 -13.54 -13.82
N GLU A 224 27.66 -12.21 -13.67
CA GLU A 224 28.62 -11.42 -14.47
C GLU A 224 30.07 -11.88 -14.20
N GLU A 225 30.45 -12.12 -12.94
CA GLU A 225 31.79 -12.61 -12.60
C GLU A 225 32.03 -14.06 -13.08
N ALA A 226 31.02 -14.93 -13.05
CA ALA A 226 31.11 -16.26 -13.66
C ALA A 226 31.31 -16.19 -15.19
N VAL A 227 30.64 -15.26 -15.88
CA VAL A 227 30.85 -15.00 -17.31
C VAL A 227 32.22 -14.37 -17.58
N ARG A 228 32.75 -13.53 -16.68
CA ARG A 228 34.09 -12.94 -16.80
C ARG A 228 35.20 -14.00 -16.67
N LEU A 229 34.99 -15.01 -15.83
CA LEU A 229 35.93 -16.12 -15.61
C LEU A 229 35.83 -17.22 -16.69
N ASP A 230 34.64 -17.48 -17.23
CA ASP A 230 34.41 -18.43 -18.33
C ASP A 230 33.43 -17.85 -19.36
N PRO A 231 33.91 -17.07 -20.35
CA PRO A 231 33.08 -16.52 -21.41
C PRO A 231 32.44 -17.57 -22.33
N ALA A 232 32.92 -18.82 -22.31
CA ALA A 232 32.36 -19.94 -23.06
C ALA A 232 31.27 -20.70 -22.29
N SER A 233 31.04 -20.39 -21.01
CA SER A 233 30.01 -21.05 -20.20
C SER A 233 28.60 -20.63 -20.60
N GLY A 234 28.00 -21.39 -21.52
CA GLY A 234 26.58 -21.28 -21.86
C GLY A 234 25.64 -21.34 -20.65
N ARG A 235 26.05 -22.03 -19.56
CA ARG A 235 25.32 -22.06 -18.28
C ARG A 235 25.43 -20.78 -17.45
N ALA A 236 26.54 -20.05 -17.56
CA ALA A 236 26.68 -18.74 -16.92
C ALA A 236 25.86 -17.70 -17.70
N HIS A 237 26.00 -17.68 -19.04
CA HIS A 237 25.18 -16.86 -19.92
C HIS A 237 23.68 -17.13 -19.77
N GLY A 238 23.22 -18.39 -19.75
CA GLY A 238 21.80 -18.72 -19.58
C GLY A 238 21.22 -18.27 -18.23
N ARG A 239 21.99 -18.41 -17.14
CA ARG A 239 21.59 -17.88 -15.81
C ARG A 239 21.56 -16.35 -15.78
N LEU A 240 22.52 -15.70 -16.43
CA LEU A 240 22.55 -14.23 -16.55
C LEU A 240 21.40 -13.73 -17.43
N ALA A 241 21.07 -14.42 -18.52
CA ALA A 241 19.98 -14.09 -19.43
C ALA A 241 18.60 -14.18 -18.76
N GLY A 242 18.31 -15.28 -18.06
CA GLY A 242 17.08 -15.43 -17.29
C GLY A 242 16.95 -14.42 -16.14
N LEU A 243 18.07 -13.99 -15.56
CA LEU A 243 18.08 -12.93 -14.54
C LEU A 243 17.90 -11.53 -15.15
N CYS A 244 18.50 -11.25 -16.30
CA CYS A 244 18.23 -10.06 -17.11
C CYS A 244 16.75 -9.97 -17.49
N LEU A 245 16.13 -11.10 -17.90
CA LEU A 245 14.70 -11.19 -18.20
C LEU A 245 13.83 -10.80 -16.99
N ARG A 246 14.10 -11.35 -15.79
CA ARG A 246 13.39 -10.98 -14.55
C ARG A 246 13.53 -9.49 -14.19
N LEU A 247 14.68 -8.89 -14.49
CA LEU A 247 14.94 -7.46 -14.29
C LEU A 247 14.38 -6.57 -15.42
N GLY A 248 13.80 -7.14 -16.48
CA GLY A 248 13.32 -6.41 -17.67
C GLY A 248 14.44 -5.82 -18.54
N MET A 249 15.67 -6.33 -18.41
CA MET A 249 16.82 -5.92 -19.20
C MET A 249 16.84 -6.66 -20.56
N VAL A 250 15.79 -6.44 -21.37
CA VAL A 250 15.52 -7.17 -22.62
C VAL A 250 16.76 -7.33 -23.50
N GLU A 251 17.48 -6.25 -23.82
CA GLU A 251 18.69 -6.31 -24.66
C GLU A 251 19.81 -7.18 -24.06
N LYS A 252 20.09 -7.04 -22.75
CA LYS A 252 21.09 -7.89 -22.08
C LYS A 252 20.64 -9.36 -22.02
N ALA A 253 19.33 -9.62 -21.86
CA ALA A 253 18.82 -10.99 -21.92
C ALA A 253 19.03 -11.58 -23.32
N LYS A 254 18.70 -10.82 -24.37
CA LYS A 254 18.80 -11.20 -25.80
C LYS A 254 20.23 -11.56 -26.21
N THR A 255 21.23 -10.75 -25.81
CA THR A 255 22.64 -11.06 -26.07
C THR A 255 23.10 -12.31 -25.33
N HIS A 256 22.80 -12.45 -24.03
CA HIS A 256 23.24 -13.62 -23.25
C HIS A 256 22.49 -14.92 -23.64
N PHE A 257 21.22 -14.89 -24.04
CA PHE A 257 20.56 -16.07 -24.62
C PHE A 257 21.17 -16.48 -25.96
N THR A 258 21.61 -15.54 -26.79
CA THR A 258 22.33 -15.84 -28.05
C THR A 258 23.66 -16.55 -27.76
N LEU A 259 24.42 -16.05 -26.78
CA LEU A 259 25.68 -16.67 -26.33
C LEU A 259 25.48 -18.03 -25.63
N ALA A 260 24.36 -18.25 -24.94
CA ALA A 260 23.98 -19.55 -24.40
C ALA A 260 23.55 -20.54 -25.50
N GLY A 261 22.88 -20.04 -26.55
CA GLY A 261 22.45 -20.83 -27.72
C GLY A 261 23.62 -21.38 -28.53
N SER A 262 24.69 -20.60 -28.75
CA SER A 262 25.91 -21.09 -29.40
C SER A 262 26.64 -22.19 -28.61
N ALA A 263 26.27 -22.42 -27.34
CA ALA A 263 26.78 -23.50 -26.48
C ALA A 263 25.77 -24.66 -26.29
N ASN A 264 24.84 -24.82 -27.24
CA ASN A 264 23.80 -25.87 -27.28
C ASN A 264 22.87 -25.94 -26.04
N GLN A 265 22.67 -24.82 -25.33
CA GLN A 265 21.91 -24.77 -24.07
C GLN A 265 20.92 -23.59 -24.02
N SER A 266 20.10 -23.45 -25.06
CA SER A 266 19.00 -22.48 -25.09
C SER A 266 17.65 -23.19 -25.13
N ASP A 267 16.83 -22.97 -24.09
CA ASP A 267 15.43 -23.42 -24.04
C ASP A 267 14.56 -22.52 -24.94
N PRO A 268 13.79 -23.06 -25.90
CA PRO A 268 12.84 -22.28 -26.69
C PRO A 268 11.80 -21.52 -25.85
N ALA A 269 11.41 -22.07 -24.69
CA ALA A 269 10.42 -21.44 -23.81
C ALA A 269 10.95 -20.15 -23.15
N GLU A 270 12.25 -20.05 -22.87
CA GLU A 270 12.86 -18.83 -22.33
C GLU A 270 12.98 -17.73 -23.40
N TRP A 271 13.24 -18.09 -24.66
CA TRP A 271 13.16 -17.16 -25.79
C TRP A 271 11.75 -16.64 -26.03
N GLN A 272 10.74 -17.51 -25.93
CA GLN A 272 9.34 -17.10 -26.06
C GLN A 272 8.97 -16.08 -24.97
N LYS A 273 9.32 -16.33 -23.70
CA LYS A 273 9.10 -15.37 -22.60
C LYS A 273 9.81 -14.04 -22.84
N LEU A 274 11.05 -14.05 -23.32
CA LEU A 274 11.76 -12.81 -23.65
C LEU A 274 11.04 -12.03 -24.75
N HIS A 275 10.59 -12.70 -25.81
CA HIS A 275 9.88 -12.06 -26.92
C HIS A 275 8.52 -11.48 -26.48
N GLU A 276 7.78 -12.22 -25.65
CA GLU A 276 6.52 -11.74 -25.05
C GLU A 276 6.76 -10.53 -24.14
N VAL A 277 7.79 -10.54 -23.29
CA VAL A 277 8.18 -9.37 -22.46
C VAL A 277 8.61 -8.18 -23.33
N GLU A 278 9.40 -8.39 -24.39
CA GLU A 278 9.81 -7.35 -25.34
C GLU A 278 8.59 -6.66 -25.98
N ILE A 279 7.62 -7.45 -26.46
CA ILE A 279 6.37 -6.96 -27.05
C ILE A 279 5.52 -6.21 -26.01
N HIS A 280 5.29 -6.80 -24.83
CA HIS A 280 4.46 -6.19 -23.78
C HIS A 280 5.08 -4.89 -23.24
N GLN A 281 6.40 -4.85 -23.04
CA GLN A 281 7.12 -3.64 -22.64
C GLN A 281 7.02 -2.54 -23.72
N GLY A 282 7.14 -2.90 -25.00
CA GLY A 282 6.91 -1.98 -26.12
C GLY A 282 5.49 -1.38 -26.11
N ARG A 283 4.46 -2.25 -26.10
CA ARG A 283 3.05 -1.81 -26.08
C ARG A 283 2.69 -1.00 -24.83
N CYS A 284 3.27 -1.31 -23.67
CA CYS A 284 3.12 -0.52 -22.45
C CYS A 284 3.66 0.91 -22.63
N MET A 285 4.87 1.06 -23.18
CA MET A 285 5.47 2.36 -23.45
C MET A 285 4.67 3.17 -24.48
N ASP A 286 4.13 2.53 -25.52
CA ASP A 286 3.32 3.22 -26.53
C ASP A 286 1.92 3.62 -26.00
N ALA A 287 1.29 2.77 -25.18
CA ALA A 287 0.06 3.14 -24.48
C ALA A 287 0.28 4.35 -23.54
N ARG A 288 1.40 4.39 -22.79
CA ARG A 288 1.83 5.57 -22.01
C ARG A 288 2.06 6.80 -22.90
N LYS A 289 2.66 6.66 -24.10
CA LYS A 289 2.85 7.79 -25.03
C LYS A 289 1.52 8.36 -25.51
N ILE A 290 0.48 7.53 -25.67
CA ILE A 290 -0.86 7.95 -26.12
C ILE A 290 -1.72 8.47 -24.96
N GLY A 291 -1.49 7.98 -23.74
CA GLY A 291 -2.29 8.30 -22.55
C GLY A 291 -3.38 7.26 -22.25
N ASP A 292 -3.33 6.09 -22.89
CA ASP A 292 -4.20 4.96 -22.50
C ASP A 292 -3.58 4.22 -21.30
N TRP A 293 -3.88 4.73 -20.12
CA TRP A 293 -3.43 4.16 -18.86
C TRP A 293 -4.04 2.78 -18.58
N LYS A 294 -5.18 2.41 -19.18
CA LYS A 294 -5.78 1.08 -19.01
C LYS A 294 -4.99 0.03 -19.78
N SER A 295 -4.64 0.30 -21.03
CA SER A 295 -3.74 -0.57 -21.79
C SER A 295 -2.32 -0.56 -21.22
N ALA A 296 -1.79 0.59 -20.82
CA ALA A 296 -0.46 0.66 -20.21
C ALA A 296 -0.33 -0.22 -18.95
N LEU A 297 -1.36 -0.22 -18.09
CA LEU A 297 -1.46 -1.12 -16.93
C LEU A 297 -1.53 -2.59 -17.36
N ARG A 298 -2.43 -2.94 -18.29
CA ARG A 298 -2.60 -4.32 -18.77
C ARG A 298 -1.31 -4.91 -19.36
N GLU A 299 -0.59 -4.13 -20.17
CA GLU A 299 0.65 -4.59 -20.81
C GLU A 299 1.81 -4.68 -19.81
N ALA A 300 1.90 -3.77 -18.82
CA ALA A 300 2.88 -3.90 -17.73
C ALA A 300 2.63 -5.17 -16.89
N ASP A 301 1.37 -5.42 -16.55
CA ASP A 301 0.95 -6.58 -15.75
C ASP A 301 1.19 -7.90 -16.49
N ALA A 302 0.99 -7.93 -17.81
CA ALA A 302 1.31 -9.08 -18.64
C ALA A 302 2.83 -9.34 -18.72
N ALA A 303 3.67 -8.32 -18.92
CA ALA A 303 5.12 -8.48 -18.90
C ALA A 303 5.63 -9.00 -17.54
N ILE A 304 5.07 -8.50 -16.44
CA ILE A 304 5.34 -8.99 -15.07
C ILE A 304 4.94 -10.46 -14.93
N ALA A 305 3.76 -10.86 -15.44
CA ALA A 305 3.25 -12.23 -15.34
C ALA A 305 4.01 -13.25 -16.21
N VAL A 306 4.52 -12.85 -17.39
CA VAL A 306 5.36 -13.69 -18.26
C VAL A 306 6.72 -13.99 -17.63
N GLY A 307 7.27 -13.04 -16.86
CA GLY A 307 8.48 -13.30 -16.07
C GLY A 307 9.29 -12.07 -15.63
N ALA A 308 8.97 -10.85 -16.07
CA ALA A 308 9.71 -9.64 -15.72
C ALA A 308 9.35 -9.08 -14.32
N ASP A 309 9.23 -9.98 -13.34
CA ASP A 309 8.65 -9.75 -12.01
C ASP A 309 9.40 -8.70 -11.15
N SER A 310 10.67 -8.50 -11.46
CA SER A 310 11.61 -7.67 -10.69
C SER A 310 12.04 -6.42 -11.47
N SER A 311 11.37 -6.11 -12.59
CA SER A 311 11.71 -4.96 -13.41
C SER A 311 11.25 -3.64 -12.78
N ARG A 312 12.23 -2.87 -12.29
CA ARG A 312 12.01 -1.51 -11.75
C ARG A 312 11.25 -0.60 -12.73
N LEU A 313 11.54 -0.73 -14.03
CA LEU A 313 10.86 0.03 -15.08
C LEU A 313 9.39 -0.37 -15.25
N LEU A 314 9.07 -1.66 -15.34
CA LEU A 314 7.68 -2.11 -15.48
C LEU A 314 6.86 -1.82 -14.22
N LEU A 315 7.45 -1.95 -13.02
CA LEU A 315 6.81 -1.56 -11.76
C LEU A 315 6.54 -0.04 -11.69
N ALA A 316 7.45 0.81 -12.20
CA ALA A 316 7.20 2.24 -12.33
C ALA A 316 6.12 2.58 -13.38
N LEU A 317 6.12 1.92 -14.54
CA LEU A 317 5.08 2.06 -15.57
C LEU A 317 3.69 1.67 -15.02
N ARG A 318 3.60 0.51 -14.35
CA ARG A 318 2.41 0.05 -13.61
C ARG A 318 1.95 1.10 -12.59
N SER A 319 2.86 1.60 -11.76
CA SER A 319 2.52 2.59 -10.73
C SER A 319 2.06 3.93 -11.30
N GLU A 320 2.62 4.41 -12.41
CA GLU A 320 2.15 5.64 -13.06
C GLU A 320 0.77 5.44 -13.69
N ALA A 321 0.52 4.29 -14.33
CA ALA A 321 -0.79 3.97 -14.86
C ALA A 321 -1.87 3.87 -13.76
N LEU A 322 -1.56 3.24 -12.62
CA LEU A 322 -2.44 3.18 -11.46
C LEU A 322 -2.76 4.57 -10.87
N LEU A 323 -1.77 5.46 -10.81
CA LEU A 323 -1.94 6.85 -10.37
C LEU A 323 -2.94 7.62 -11.26
N TRP A 324 -2.81 7.54 -12.59
CA TRP A 324 -3.74 8.17 -13.52
C TRP A 324 -5.14 7.53 -13.54
N LEU A 325 -5.24 6.25 -13.18
CA LEU A 325 -6.51 5.54 -13.00
C LEU A 325 -7.14 5.75 -11.59
N HIS A 326 -6.58 6.67 -10.78
CA HIS A 326 -7.00 6.98 -9.41
C HIS A 326 -6.96 5.78 -8.43
N LYS A 327 -6.20 4.73 -8.78
CA LYS A 327 -5.92 3.54 -7.94
C LYS A 327 -4.70 3.79 -7.05
N LEU A 328 -4.77 4.83 -6.22
CA LEU A 328 -3.63 5.35 -5.44
C LEU A 328 -3.01 4.30 -4.51
N GLU A 329 -3.83 3.51 -3.82
CA GLU A 329 -3.37 2.50 -2.86
C GLU A 329 -2.58 1.39 -3.56
N GLU A 330 -3.04 0.92 -4.72
CA GLU A 330 -2.30 -0.03 -5.57
C GLU A 330 -0.99 0.56 -6.11
N ALA A 331 -0.96 1.86 -6.42
CA ALA A 331 0.24 2.56 -6.86
C ALA A 331 1.30 2.63 -5.73
N ASP A 332 0.92 3.01 -4.51
CA ASP A 332 1.84 3.09 -3.38
C ASP A 332 2.33 1.70 -2.91
N LEU A 333 1.48 0.68 -2.99
CA LEU A 333 1.89 -0.72 -2.79
C LEU A 333 2.90 -1.16 -3.84
N THR A 334 2.73 -0.75 -5.10
CA THR A 334 3.68 -1.04 -6.19
C THR A 334 5.04 -0.34 -5.95
N ILE A 335 5.03 0.92 -5.52
CA ILE A 335 6.26 1.65 -5.14
C ILE A 335 6.94 1.04 -3.91
N THR A 336 6.15 0.64 -2.90
CA THR A 336 6.64 -0.04 -1.70
C THR A 336 7.22 -1.42 -2.01
N SER A 337 6.76 -2.09 -3.07
CA SER A 337 7.38 -3.31 -3.60
C SER A 337 8.72 -3.00 -4.28
N LEU A 338 8.78 -1.94 -5.11
CA LEU A 338 10.01 -1.50 -5.78
C LEU A 338 11.10 -1.13 -4.76
N LEU A 339 10.76 -0.47 -3.66
CA LEU A 339 11.69 -0.13 -2.56
C LEU A 339 12.24 -1.34 -1.79
N LYS A 340 11.69 -2.55 -1.97
CA LYS A 340 12.25 -3.81 -1.43
C LYS A 340 13.28 -4.46 -2.36
N LEU A 341 13.45 -3.94 -3.58
CA LEU A 341 14.48 -4.39 -4.52
C LEU A 341 15.74 -3.53 -4.29
N ASP A 342 16.81 -4.13 -3.76
CA ASP A 342 18.02 -3.44 -3.27
C ASP A 342 18.54 -2.32 -4.20
N ASP A 343 18.23 -1.08 -3.82
CA ASP A 343 18.36 0.13 -4.65
C ASP A 343 19.81 0.45 -5.04
N ALA A 344 20.79 -0.06 -4.28
CA ALA A 344 22.20 0.29 -4.37
C ALA A 344 23.10 -0.75 -5.08
N SER A 345 22.54 -1.84 -5.63
CA SER A 345 23.37 -2.90 -6.25
C SER A 345 22.82 -3.55 -7.52
N LEU A 346 21.71 -3.05 -8.06
CA LEU A 346 21.23 -3.43 -9.40
C LEU A 346 21.94 -2.59 -10.48
N PRO A 347 22.26 -3.16 -11.67
CA PRO A 347 22.82 -2.40 -12.78
C PRO A 347 21.82 -1.36 -13.31
N SER A 348 22.34 -0.21 -13.76
CA SER A 348 21.54 0.78 -14.46
C SER A 348 20.97 0.24 -15.77
N THR A 349 19.77 0.70 -16.10
CA THR A 349 19.05 0.28 -17.31
C THR A 349 19.24 1.32 -18.41
N PRO A 350 19.89 0.99 -19.55
CA PRO A 350 20.18 1.96 -20.61
C PRO A 350 18.92 2.38 -21.41
N THR A 351 17.78 1.75 -21.16
CA THR A 351 16.48 2.10 -21.73
C THR A 351 16.11 3.54 -21.40
N ARG A 352 15.67 4.32 -22.40
CA ARG A 352 15.15 5.67 -22.21
C ARG A 352 13.63 5.73 -22.44
N VAL A 353 12.94 6.46 -21.58
CA VAL A 353 11.47 6.60 -21.53
C VAL A 353 11.13 8.07 -21.67
N SER A 354 10.58 8.49 -22.82
CA SER A 354 10.37 9.93 -23.14
C SER A 354 11.66 10.76 -23.00
N GLY A 355 12.78 10.22 -23.47
CA GLY A 355 14.10 10.86 -23.33
C GLY A 355 14.73 10.79 -21.93
N MET A 356 13.97 10.56 -20.86
CA MET A 356 14.52 10.28 -19.52
C MET A 356 15.23 8.92 -19.50
N SER A 357 16.31 8.75 -18.74
CA SER A 357 16.78 7.41 -18.37
C SER A 357 15.72 6.66 -17.54
N ALA A 358 15.62 5.34 -17.70
CA ALA A 358 14.66 4.53 -16.93
C ALA A 358 14.88 4.65 -15.41
N ASP A 359 16.13 4.74 -14.95
CA ASP A 359 16.45 4.94 -13.54
C ASP A 359 16.04 6.32 -13.01
N SER A 360 16.12 7.39 -13.81
CA SER A 360 15.54 8.70 -13.47
C SER A 360 14.01 8.64 -13.45
N TYR A 361 13.40 8.01 -14.45
CA TYR A 361 11.95 7.85 -14.57
C TYR A 361 11.33 7.12 -13.37
N VAL A 362 11.98 6.08 -12.83
CA VAL A 362 11.55 5.39 -11.59
C VAL A 362 11.41 6.39 -10.44
N HIS A 363 12.42 7.23 -10.20
CA HIS A 363 12.39 8.23 -9.14
C HIS A 363 11.36 9.33 -9.39
N ILE A 364 11.10 9.69 -10.64
CA ILE A 364 10.03 10.62 -11.02
C ILE A 364 8.64 10.05 -10.71
N VAL A 365 8.37 8.77 -11.00
CA VAL A 365 7.08 8.15 -10.63
C VAL A 365 6.94 8.05 -9.11
N GLN A 366 8.00 7.68 -8.40
CA GLN A 366 8.03 7.72 -6.93
C GLN A 366 7.72 9.12 -6.39
N ALA A 367 8.31 10.18 -6.97
CA ALA A 367 8.05 11.57 -6.58
C ALA A 367 6.58 11.96 -6.78
N LYS A 368 5.98 11.65 -7.94
CA LYS A 368 4.55 11.90 -8.22
C LYS A 368 3.65 11.24 -7.17
N VAL A 369 3.80 9.93 -6.95
CA VAL A 369 3.01 9.19 -5.94
C VAL A 369 3.20 9.77 -4.54
N ASN A 370 4.41 10.21 -4.18
CA ASN A 370 4.64 10.89 -2.90
C ASN A 370 3.95 12.26 -2.82
N VAL A 371 3.93 13.06 -3.90
CA VAL A 371 3.14 14.32 -3.96
C VAL A 371 1.65 14.06 -3.76
N THR A 372 1.06 13.09 -4.45
CA THR A 372 -0.38 12.81 -4.36
C THR A 372 -0.80 12.35 -2.96
N PHE A 373 0.03 11.53 -2.30
CA PHE A 373 -0.15 11.12 -0.90
C PHE A 373 0.25 12.19 0.14
N GLY A 374 0.77 13.34 -0.29
CA GLY A 374 1.18 14.45 0.58
C GLY A 374 2.50 14.25 1.34
N ARG A 375 3.36 13.32 0.90
CA ARG A 375 4.74 13.11 1.34
C ARG A 375 5.69 14.06 0.56
N PHE A 376 5.40 15.36 0.62
CA PHE A 376 6.01 16.37 -0.25
C PHE A 376 7.55 16.45 -0.13
N ASP A 377 8.10 16.36 1.08
CA ASP A 377 9.53 16.48 1.33
C ASP A 377 10.30 15.31 0.69
N SER A 378 9.78 14.09 0.86
CA SER A 378 10.25 12.88 0.17
C SER A 378 10.15 13.01 -1.34
N ALA A 379 9.07 13.59 -1.87
CA ALA A 379 8.89 13.79 -3.30
C ALA A 379 9.92 14.76 -3.91
N VAL A 380 10.25 15.86 -3.22
CA VAL A 380 11.30 16.80 -3.65
C VAL A 380 12.65 16.07 -3.70
N ALA A 381 13.04 15.37 -2.63
CA ALA A 381 14.30 14.63 -2.59
C ALA A 381 14.40 13.54 -3.69
N LEU A 382 13.29 12.86 -4.02
CA LEU A 382 13.23 11.89 -5.11
C LEU A 382 13.35 12.53 -6.50
N ALA A 383 12.69 13.68 -6.73
CA ALA A 383 12.83 14.42 -7.98
C ALA A 383 14.24 15.03 -8.15
N GLU A 384 14.90 15.40 -7.05
CA GLU A 384 16.30 15.85 -7.05
C GLU A 384 17.26 14.68 -7.37
N LYS A 385 17.06 13.50 -6.76
CA LYS A 385 17.77 12.26 -7.12
C LYS A 385 17.58 11.92 -8.61
N ALA A 386 16.38 12.12 -9.16
CA ALA A 386 16.12 11.94 -10.59
C ALA A 386 16.92 12.90 -11.48
N LYS A 387 17.00 14.19 -11.12
CA LYS A 387 17.79 15.20 -11.87
C LYS A 387 19.29 15.00 -11.74
N LEU A 388 19.77 14.39 -10.64
CA LEU A 388 21.17 13.95 -10.52
C LEU A 388 21.49 12.75 -11.43
N ILE A 389 20.51 11.86 -11.70
CA ILE A 389 20.67 10.69 -12.57
C ILE A 389 20.56 11.05 -14.06
N ASP A 390 19.61 11.91 -14.44
CA ASP A 390 19.48 12.42 -15.82
C ASP A 390 19.38 13.95 -15.81
N GLY A 391 20.55 14.60 -15.66
CA GLY A 391 20.69 16.05 -15.71
C GLY A 391 20.38 16.65 -17.09
N VAL A 392 20.39 15.84 -18.15
CA VAL A 392 20.19 16.28 -19.55
C VAL A 392 18.71 16.37 -19.89
N SER A 393 17.85 15.58 -19.24
CA SER A 393 16.41 15.63 -19.49
C SER A 393 15.76 16.92 -18.98
N SER A 394 15.06 17.61 -19.88
CA SER A 394 14.19 18.76 -19.57
C SER A 394 12.86 18.34 -18.95
N GLU A 395 12.33 17.15 -19.27
CA GLU A 395 11.11 16.61 -18.64
C GLU A 395 11.31 16.46 -17.12
N VAL A 396 12.46 15.92 -16.71
CA VAL A 396 12.85 15.76 -15.29
C VAL A 396 12.91 17.10 -14.57
N GLU A 397 13.42 18.14 -15.23
CA GLU A 397 13.54 19.48 -14.66
C GLU A 397 12.21 20.19 -14.50
N VAL A 398 11.31 20.09 -15.49
CA VAL A 398 9.95 20.62 -15.39
C VAL A 398 9.18 19.93 -14.25
N ILE A 399 9.30 18.60 -14.12
CA ILE A 399 8.65 17.87 -13.04
C ILE A 399 9.24 18.23 -11.68
N LEU A 400 10.57 18.33 -11.54
CA LEU A 400 11.22 18.79 -10.31
C LEU A 400 10.75 20.19 -9.89
N ASN A 401 10.67 21.12 -10.83
CA ASN A 401 10.20 22.47 -10.56
C ASN A 401 8.72 22.48 -10.14
N ASN A 402 7.84 21.71 -10.81
CA ASN A 402 6.44 21.55 -10.40
C ASN A 402 6.34 20.96 -8.98
N VAL A 403 7.06 19.88 -8.67
CA VAL A 403 7.07 19.24 -7.34
C VAL A 403 7.53 20.20 -6.25
N ARG A 404 8.59 20.99 -6.49
CA ARG A 404 9.06 22.04 -5.58
C ARG A 404 8.03 23.15 -5.39
N LEU A 405 7.38 23.62 -6.45
CA LEU A 405 6.36 24.68 -6.39
C LEU A 405 5.10 24.21 -5.64
N VAL A 406 4.68 22.96 -5.83
CA VAL A 406 3.60 22.31 -5.07
C VAL A 406 3.95 22.21 -3.58
N ALA A 407 5.18 21.77 -3.24
CA ALA A 407 5.65 21.67 -1.87
C ALA A 407 5.72 23.04 -1.18
N LEU A 408 6.25 24.06 -1.87
CA LEU A 408 6.33 25.45 -1.39
C LEU A 408 4.94 26.05 -1.16
N ALA A 409 4.02 25.89 -2.12
CA ALA A 409 2.63 26.34 -2.01
C ALA A 409 1.91 25.69 -0.82
N ARG A 410 2.14 24.39 -0.61
CA ARG A 410 1.65 23.63 0.55
C ARG A 410 2.23 24.15 1.87
N ALA A 411 3.53 24.42 1.94
CA ALA A 411 4.18 24.97 3.13
C ALA A 411 3.63 26.37 3.46
N ARG A 412 3.66 27.29 2.50
CA ARG A 412 3.10 28.65 2.58
C ARG A 412 1.64 28.63 3.05
N GLY A 413 0.80 27.77 2.47
CA GLY A 413 -0.59 27.60 2.87
C GLY A 413 -0.75 27.07 4.30
N ASN A 414 0.09 26.13 4.75
CA ASN A 414 0.06 25.63 6.13
C ASN A 414 0.38 26.76 7.13
N ASP A 415 1.37 27.60 6.84
CA ASP A 415 1.81 28.65 7.76
C ASP A 415 0.84 29.84 7.80
N LEU A 416 0.26 30.21 6.67
CA LEU A 416 -0.86 31.16 6.61
C LEU A 416 -2.10 30.64 7.37
N PHE A 417 -2.37 29.32 7.31
CA PHE A 417 -3.44 28.70 8.07
C PHE A 417 -3.19 28.73 9.58
N LYS A 418 -1.96 28.45 10.04
CA LYS A 418 -1.55 28.61 11.46
C LYS A 418 -1.72 30.06 11.94
N ALA A 419 -1.39 31.03 11.08
CA ALA A 419 -1.55 32.46 11.34
C ALA A 419 -3.00 32.98 11.22
N GLY A 420 -4.01 32.10 11.06
CA GLY A 420 -5.42 32.48 10.94
C GLY A 420 -5.80 33.18 9.62
N LYS A 421 -4.86 33.36 8.70
CA LYS A 421 -5.04 34.04 7.40
C LYS A 421 -5.69 33.10 6.37
N PHE A 422 -6.87 32.58 6.68
CA PHE A 422 -7.51 31.50 5.91
C PHE A 422 -7.78 31.85 4.44
N ALA A 423 -8.01 33.12 4.09
CA ALA A 423 -8.19 33.56 2.70
C ALA A 423 -6.86 33.57 1.91
N GLU A 424 -5.76 34.01 2.52
CA GLU A 424 -4.43 33.94 1.91
C GLU A 424 -3.97 32.47 1.80
N ALA A 425 -4.29 31.65 2.80
CA ALA A 425 -3.99 30.21 2.79
C ALA A 425 -4.74 29.46 1.67
N SER A 426 -6.03 29.76 1.42
CA SER A 426 -6.79 29.11 0.35
C SER A 426 -6.27 29.49 -1.05
N LEU A 427 -5.78 30.73 -1.22
CA LEU A 427 -5.06 31.16 -2.42
C LEU A 427 -3.73 30.42 -2.58
N ALA A 428 -2.92 30.29 -1.52
CA ALA A 428 -1.65 29.57 -1.57
C ALA A 428 -1.82 28.08 -1.94
N TYR A 429 -2.79 27.37 -1.35
CA TYR A 429 -3.11 25.99 -1.80
C TYR A 429 -3.63 25.97 -3.26
N GLY A 430 -4.36 27.02 -3.67
CA GLY A 430 -4.77 27.22 -5.06
C GLY A 430 -3.62 27.48 -6.04
N GLU A 431 -2.49 28.04 -5.61
CA GLU A 431 -1.27 28.15 -6.42
C GLU A 431 -0.68 26.77 -6.69
N GLY A 432 -0.58 25.90 -5.67
CA GLY A 432 -0.09 24.52 -5.83
C GLY A 432 -0.95 23.69 -6.79
N LEU A 433 -2.28 23.85 -6.73
CA LEU A 433 -3.23 23.17 -7.62
C LEU A 433 -3.13 23.63 -9.10
N LYS A 434 -2.36 24.68 -9.44
CA LYS A 434 -2.04 25.01 -10.84
C LYS A 434 -1.02 24.04 -11.44
N TYR A 435 -0.15 23.48 -10.60
CA TYR A 435 0.95 22.59 -11.01
C TYR A 435 0.58 21.11 -10.87
N GLU A 436 -0.25 20.76 -9.87
CA GLU A 436 -0.79 19.40 -9.68
C GLU A 436 -2.32 19.47 -9.48
N PRO A 437 -3.12 19.59 -10.57
CA PRO A 437 -4.56 19.86 -10.50
C PRO A 437 -5.43 18.76 -9.87
N SER A 438 -4.86 17.59 -9.58
CA SER A 438 -5.55 16.44 -8.99
C SER A 438 -5.11 16.13 -7.56
N ASN A 439 -4.35 17.00 -6.88
CA ASN A 439 -3.77 16.69 -5.57
C ASN A 439 -4.83 16.69 -4.42
N PRO A 440 -5.19 15.53 -3.85
CA PRO A 440 -6.28 15.45 -2.86
C PRO A 440 -5.93 16.16 -1.54
N VAL A 441 -4.64 16.22 -1.18
CA VAL A 441 -4.16 16.85 0.05
C VAL A 441 -4.25 18.37 -0.02
N LEU A 442 -3.92 18.98 -1.17
CA LEU A 442 -4.12 20.42 -1.40
C LEU A 442 -5.60 20.79 -1.37
N TYR A 443 -6.46 20.00 -2.02
CA TYR A 443 -7.91 20.19 -1.97
C TYR A 443 -8.47 20.10 -0.55
N CYS A 444 -8.13 19.07 0.23
CA CYS A 444 -8.57 18.94 1.63
C CYS A 444 -8.05 20.07 2.54
N ASN A 445 -6.82 20.55 2.31
CA ASN A 445 -6.28 21.72 2.99
C ASN A 445 -7.01 23.03 2.60
N ARG A 446 -7.38 23.20 1.32
CA ARG A 446 -8.13 24.36 0.83
C ARG A 446 -9.58 24.36 1.34
N ALA A 447 -10.22 23.19 1.38
CA ALA A 447 -11.52 22.99 2.01
C ALA A 447 -11.50 23.39 3.49
N ALA A 448 -10.44 23.06 4.24
CA ALA A 448 -10.29 23.47 5.64
C ALA A 448 -10.31 25.01 5.80
N CYS A 449 -9.73 25.74 4.85
CA CYS A 449 -9.80 27.20 4.80
C CYS A 449 -11.23 27.69 4.53
N TRP A 450 -11.94 27.07 3.57
CA TRP A 450 -13.33 27.44 3.27
C TRP A 450 -14.27 27.18 4.46
N SER A 451 -14.11 26.05 5.17
CA SER A 451 -14.83 25.77 6.42
C SER A 451 -14.56 26.84 7.49
N LYS A 452 -13.30 27.27 7.67
CA LYS A 452 -12.95 28.36 8.61
C LYS A 452 -13.44 29.75 8.17
N LEU A 453 -13.74 29.93 6.88
CA LEU A 453 -14.36 31.13 6.31
C LEU A 453 -15.89 31.03 6.20
N GLY A 454 -16.52 29.99 6.75
CA GLY A 454 -17.98 29.76 6.67
C GLY A 454 -18.52 29.45 5.27
N ARG A 455 -17.65 29.20 4.28
CA ARG A 455 -18.01 28.94 2.88
C ARG A 455 -18.22 27.44 2.63
N TRP A 456 -19.17 26.84 3.36
CA TRP A 456 -19.38 25.39 3.43
C TRP A 456 -19.57 24.72 2.05
N ALA A 457 -20.26 25.35 1.11
CA ALA A 457 -20.42 24.84 -0.26
C ALA A 457 -19.06 24.62 -0.96
N LYS A 458 -18.15 25.59 -0.88
CA LYS A 458 -16.79 25.47 -1.44
C LYS A 458 -15.93 24.45 -0.72
N ALA A 459 -16.17 24.22 0.58
CA ALA A 459 -15.54 23.13 1.31
C ALA A 459 -16.04 21.75 0.84
N VAL A 460 -17.33 21.62 0.51
CA VAL A 460 -17.92 20.41 -0.08
C VAL A 460 -17.40 20.15 -1.50
N GLU A 461 -17.29 21.19 -2.33
CA GLU A 461 -16.68 21.13 -3.68
C GLU A 461 -15.24 20.59 -3.60
N ASP A 462 -14.36 21.28 -2.85
CA ASP A 462 -12.96 20.90 -2.70
C ASP A 462 -12.79 19.50 -2.08
N CYS A 463 -13.59 19.13 -1.06
CA CYS A 463 -13.53 17.76 -0.51
C CYS A 463 -14.01 16.71 -1.51
N SER A 464 -14.95 17.04 -2.40
CA SER A 464 -15.45 16.07 -3.39
C SER A 464 -14.43 15.81 -4.50
N GLU A 465 -13.66 16.81 -4.94
CA GLU A 465 -12.51 16.58 -5.82
C GLU A 465 -11.41 15.76 -5.14
N ALA A 466 -11.12 16.02 -3.86
CA ALA A 466 -10.19 15.18 -3.10
C ALA A 466 -10.64 13.71 -3.05
N LEU A 467 -11.94 13.47 -2.82
CA LEU A 467 -12.52 12.12 -2.74
C LEU A 467 -12.71 11.45 -4.11
N ARG A 468 -12.81 12.22 -5.20
CA ARG A 468 -12.80 11.71 -6.58
C ARG A 468 -11.44 11.08 -6.95
N VAL A 469 -10.36 11.56 -6.35
CA VAL A 469 -8.99 11.06 -6.57
C VAL A 469 -8.54 10.07 -5.48
N GLN A 470 -9.02 10.23 -4.23
CA GLN A 470 -8.76 9.30 -3.13
C GLN A 470 -10.06 9.03 -2.33
N PRO A 471 -10.87 8.02 -2.71
CA PRO A 471 -12.17 7.77 -2.10
C PRO A 471 -12.14 7.54 -0.59
N ASN A 472 -11.12 6.84 -0.09
CA ASN A 472 -10.95 6.49 1.32
C ASN A 472 -10.28 7.62 2.14
N TYR A 473 -10.25 8.87 1.65
CA TYR A 473 -9.53 9.95 2.33
C TYR A 473 -10.32 10.50 3.52
N THR A 474 -10.14 9.85 4.68
CA THR A 474 -10.79 10.13 5.98
C THR A 474 -10.88 11.63 6.30
N LYS A 475 -9.81 12.40 6.05
CA LYS A 475 -9.78 13.86 6.35
C LYS A 475 -10.67 14.69 5.42
N ALA A 476 -10.87 14.26 4.18
CA ALA A 476 -11.81 14.90 3.26
C ALA A 476 -13.25 14.47 3.56
N LEU A 477 -13.50 13.18 3.89
CA LEU A 477 -14.82 12.70 4.36
C LEU A 477 -15.29 13.48 5.60
N LEU A 478 -14.46 13.56 6.66
CA LEU A 478 -14.78 14.29 7.89
C LEU A 478 -15.12 15.77 7.62
N ARG A 479 -14.33 16.44 6.76
CA ARG A 479 -14.57 17.84 6.39
C ARG A 479 -15.83 18.03 5.54
N ARG A 480 -16.14 17.06 4.66
CA ARG A 480 -17.33 17.11 3.82
C ARG A 480 -18.59 16.86 4.63
N ALA A 481 -18.61 15.83 5.48
CA ALA A 481 -19.70 15.54 6.42
C ALA A 481 -19.99 16.75 7.34
N ALA A 482 -18.96 17.30 8.00
CA ALA A 482 -19.10 18.50 8.83
C ALA A 482 -19.60 19.73 8.04
N SER A 483 -19.23 19.86 6.77
CA SER A 483 -19.72 20.95 5.91
C SER A 483 -21.15 20.71 5.40
N TYR A 484 -21.57 19.45 5.20
CA TYR A 484 -22.96 19.10 4.92
C TYR A 484 -23.88 19.37 6.13
N ALA A 485 -23.43 19.06 7.35
CA ALA A 485 -24.16 19.42 8.57
C ALA A 485 -24.39 20.95 8.69
N LYS A 486 -23.40 21.77 8.29
CA LYS A 486 -23.53 23.24 8.24
C LYS A 486 -24.28 23.78 7.02
N LEU A 487 -24.75 22.89 6.14
CA LEU A 487 -25.66 23.18 5.03
C LEU A 487 -27.02 22.49 5.20
N GLU A 488 -27.28 21.87 6.36
CA GLU A 488 -28.48 21.09 6.67
C GLU A 488 -28.76 19.94 5.67
N ARG A 489 -27.72 19.50 4.94
CA ARG A 489 -27.76 18.37 4.00
C ARG A 489 -27.59 17.06 4.74
N TRP A 490 -28.49 16.79 5.67
CA TRP A 490 -28.38 15.69 6.65
C TRP A 490 -28.24 14.31 6.00
N ALA A 491 -28.92 14.05 4.88
CA ALA A 491 -28.80 12.77 4.17
C ALA A 491 -27.40 12.53 3.56
N ASP A 492 -26.75 13.58 3.06
CA ASP A 492 -25.36 13.49 2.58
C ASP A 492 -24.37 13.36 3.74
N CYS A 493 -24.63 14.09 4.83
CA CYS A 493 -23.86 14.05 6.07
C CYS A 493 -23.81 12.65 6.70
N VAL A 494 -24.98 12.01 6.85
CA VAL A 494 -25.11 10.64 7.37
C VAL A 494 -24.33 9.67 6.48
N ARG A 495 -24.47 9.76 5.15
CA ARG A 495 -23.77 8.89 4.19
C ARG A 495 -22.24 8.97 4.31
N ASP A 496 -21.67 10.16 4.45
CA ASP A 496 -20.21 10.30 4.64
C ASP A 496 -19.76 9.75 6.01
N TYR A 497 -20.55 9.95 7.07
CA TYR A 497 -20.26 9.38 8.39
C TYR A 497 -20.45 7.86 8.47
N GLU A 498 -21.35 7.25 7.68
CA GLU A 498 -21.51 5.80 7.58
C GLU A 498 -20.31 5.12 6.90
N VAL A 499 -19.63 5.79 5.97
CA VAL A 499 -18.35 5.32 5.42
C VAL A 499 -17.28 5.41 6.50
N LEU A 500 -17.15 6.58 7.15
CA LEU A 500 -16.19 6.78 8.24
C LEU A 500 -16.37 5.78 9.39
N ARG A 501 -17.61 5.40 9.75
CA ARG A 501 -17.89 4.44 10.82
C ARG A 501 -17.52 2.99 10.46
N LYS A 502 -17.42 2.67 9.17
CA LYS A 502 -16.91 1.36 8.69
C LYS A 502 -15.39 1.32 8.73
N ASP A 503 -14.73 2.41 8.34
CA ASP A 503 -13.27 2.54 8.36
C ASP A 503 -12.71 2.72 9.79
N LEU A 504 -13.46 3.42 10.66
CA LEU A 504 -13.12 3.76 12.04
C LEU A 504 -14.21 3.28 13.04
N PRO A 505 -14.39 1.96 13.22
CA PRO A 505 -15.44 1.41 14.09
C PRO A 505 -15.22 1.69 15.59
N GLY A 506 -14.03 2.12 15.99
CA GLY A 506 -13.68 2.49 17.38
C GLY A 506 -13.70 4.00 17.66
N ASP A 507 -13.98 4.85 16.68
CA ASP A 507 -13.95 6.31 16.84
C ASP A 507 -15.29 6.83 17.40
N THR A 508 -15.24 7.51 18.56
CA THR A 508 -16.41 8.05 19.26
C THR A 508 -16.89 9.35 18.65
N GLU A 509 -16.01 10.25 18.22
CA GLU A 509 -16.39 11.52 17.58
C GLU A 509 -17.17 11.27 16.28
N VAL A 510 -16.77 10.25 15.51
CA VAL A 510 -17.49 9.78 14.31
C VAL A 510 -18.86 9.20 14.67
N ALA A 511 -18.97 8.46 15.78
CA ALA A 511 -20.24 7.89 16.22
C ALA A 511 -21.22 8.96 16.72
N GLU A 512 -20.75 9.89 17.54
CA GLU A 512 -21.50 11.06 18.02
C GLU A 512 -22.00 11.90 16.83
N SER A 513 -21.11 12.20 15.88
CA SER A 513 -21.44 13.00 14.71
C SER A 513 -22.43 12.30 13.76
N LEU A 514 -22.29 10.98 13.57
CA LEU A 514 -23.25 10.16 12.82
C LEU A 514 -24.63 10.20 13.48
N PHE A 515 -24.68 9.99 14.79
CA PHE A 515 -25.92 9.99 15.56
C PHE A 515 -26.63 11.35 15.51
N HIS A 516 -25.90 12.45 15.72
CA HIS A 516 -26.44 13.80 15.59
C HIS A 516 -26.95 14.09 14.16
N ALA A 517 -26.25 13.62 13.12
CA ALA A 517 -26.70 13.77 11.73
C ALA A 517 -27.96 12.93 11.43
N GLN A 518 -28.07 11.71 11.99
CA GLN A 518 -29.27 10.87 11.87
C GLN A 518 -30.46 11.47 12.61
N VAL A 519 -30.27 11.97 13.83
CA VAL A 519 -31.29 12.69 14.61
C VAL A 519 -31.77 13.93 13.83
N ALA A 520 -30.87 14.76 13.33
CA ALA A 520 -31.23 15.94 12.56
C ALA A 520 -31.94 15.59 11.22
N LEU A 521 -31.57 14.49 10.56
CA LEU A 521 -32.28 13.98 9.38
C LEU A 521 -33.73 13.58 9.69
N LYS A 522 -33.97 12.93 10.84
CA LYS A 522 -35.33 12.59 11.29
C LYS A 522 -36.16 13.84 11.59
N THR A 523 -35.62 14.78 12.37
CA THR A 523 -36.26 16.06 12.67
C THR A 523 -36.60 16.85 11.39
N ALA A 524 -35.68 16.89 10.42
CA ALA A 524 -35.88 17.57 9.13
C ALA A 524 -36.95 16.91 8.23
N ARG A 525 -37.36 15.68 8.52
CA ARG A 525 -38.47 14.98 7.86
C ARG A 525 -39.81 15.12 8.60
N GLY A 526 -39.82 15.77 9.76
CA GLY A 526 -40.99 15.81 10.65
C GLY A 526 -41.23 14.51 11.42
N GLU A 527 -40.25 13.60 11.48
CA GLU A 527 -40.33 12.41 12.33
C GLU A 527 -40.21 12.82 13.81
N VAL A 528 -41.02 12.23 14.70
CA VAL A 528 -41.03 12.59 16.14
C VAL A 528 -39.79 12.05 16.83
N VAL A 529 -38.76 12.90 16.96
CA VAL A 529 -37.57 12.61 17.76
C VAL A 529 -37.85 12.92 19.23
N SER A 530 -38.27 11.90 19.99
CA SER A 530 -38.29 11.94 21.46
C SER A 530 -37.16 11.08 22.04
N ASN A 531 -36.51 11.59 23.09
CA ASN A 531 -35.54 10.91 23.95
C ASN A 531 -34.34 10.18 23.28
N MET A 532 -34.01 10.49 22.02
CA MET A 532 -32.79 10.02 21.36
C MET A 532 -31.54 10.71 21.94
N LYS A 533 -30.95 10.14 22.99
CA LYS A 533 -29.59 10.46 23.49
C LYS A 533 -28.54 9.59 22.79
N PHE A 534 -27.31 10.10 22.69
CA PHE A 534 -26.17 9.29 22.27
C PHE A 534 -25.70 8.40 23.43
N GLY A 535 -25.70 7.08 23.24
CA GLY A 535 -25.16 6.13 24.22
C GLY A 535 -23.63 6.15 24.24
N GLY A 536 -23.04 6.05 25.42
CA GLY A 536 -21.58 6.07 25.59
C GLY A 536 -21.13 6.32 27.03
N VAL A 537 -22.01 6.92 27.84
CA VAL A 537 -21.91 7.02 29.30
C VAL A 537 -23.08 6.26 29.92
N VAL A 538 -22.84 5.49 30.98
CA VAL A 538 -23.89 4.78 31.73
C VAL A 538 -24.59 5.76 32.68
N GLU A 539 -25.81 6.17 32.36
CA GLU A 539 -26.53 7.19 33.13
C GLU A 539 -26.99 6.66 34.50
N GLU A 540 -26.81 7.44 35.56
CA GLU A 540 -27.27 7.10 36.91
C GLU A 540 -28.74 7.47 37.11
N ILE A 541 -29.56 6.52 37.56
CA ILE A 541 -30.97 6.76 37.87
C ILE A 541 -31.12 7.16 39.35
N ILE A 542 -31.61 8.38 39.56
CA ILE A 542 -31.69 9.05 40.86
C ILE A 542 -33.13 9.01 41.42
N SER A 543 -34.16 9.00 40.56
CA SER A 543 -35.57 8.95 40.96
C SER A 543 -36.39 7.88 40.21
N LEU A 544 -37.56 7.53 40.77
CA LEU A 544 -38.51 6.62 40.14
C LEU A 544 -39.19 7.24 38.91
N GLU A 545 -39.31 8.56 38.85
CA GLU A 545 -39.83 9.30 37.69
C GLU A 545 -38.86 9.18 36.52
N GLN A 546 -37.56 9.44 36.76
CA GLN A 546 -36.50 9.25 35.78
C GLN A 546 -36.43 7.81 35.26
N LEU A 547 -36.64 6.80 36.13
CA LEU A 547 -36.77 5.40 35.71
C LEU A 547 -37.94 5.23 34.71
N GLN A 548 -39.13 5.71 35.08
CA GLN A 548 -40.33 5.52 34.28
C GLN A 548 -40.25 6.24 32.92
N ASP A 549 -39.69 7.44 32.87
CA ASP A 549 -39.60 8.22 31.62
C ASP A 549 -38.56 7.67 30.65
N VAL A 550 -37.50 7.02 31.15
CA VAL A 550 -36.53 6.27 30.34
C VAL A 550 -37.07 4.88 29.94
N ILE A 551 -37.94 4.27 30.74
CA ILE A 551 -38.67 3.05 30.31
C ILE A 551 -39.67 3.40 29.20
N ARG A 552 -40.40 4.53 29.33
CA ARG A 552 -41.35 5.03 28.33
C ARG A 552 -40.71 5.56 27.04
N SER A 553 -39.39 5.77 27.00
CA SER A 553 -38.72 6.29 25.80
C SER A 553 -38.73 5.25 24.66
N PRO A 554 -38.87 5.68 23.39
CA PRO A 554 -38.68 4.80 22.24
C PRO A 554 -37.20 4.40 22.10
N GLY A 555 -36.95 3.23 21.50
CA GLY A 555 -35.62 2.62 21.42
C GLY A 555 -35.41 1.53 22.46
N VAL A 556 -34.14 1.22 22.75
CA VAL A 556 -33.76 0.10 23.63
C VAL A 556 -32.93 0.59 24.81
N SER A 557 -33.41 0.30 26.03
CA SER A 557 -32.81 0.71 27.30
C SER A 557 -32.33 -0.51 28.10
N VAL A 558 -31.07 -0.50 28.52
CA VAL A 558 -30.41 -1.54 29.31
C VAL A 558 -30.17 -1.03 30.73
N LEU A 559 -30.99 -1.47 31.67
CA LEU A 559 -30.88 -1.13 33.08
C LEU A 559 -29.99 -2.15 33.80
N TYR A 560 -28.99 -1.66 34.53
CA TYR A 560 -28.07 -2.42 35.37
C TYR A 560 -28.30 -2.07 36.84
N PHE A 561 -28.81 -3.04 37.60
CA PHE A 561 -29.00 -2.95 39.05
C PHE A 561 -27.80 -3.56 39.76
N MET A 562 -27.13 -2.75 40.58
CA MET A 562 -25.89 -3.09 41.29
C MET A 562 -25.97 -2.77 42.78
N ALA A 563 -25.07 -3.36 43.57
CA ALA A 563 -24.80 -2.93 44.95
C ALA A 563 -23.30 -2.68 45.13
N THR A 564 -22.97 -1.64 45.89
CA THR A 564 -21.63 -1.09 46.09
C THR A 564 -20.66 -2.12 46.70
N MET A 565 -21.15 -2.95 47.62
CA MET A 565 -20.34 -3.95 48.34
C MET A 565 -20.37 -5.35 47.69
N ASN A 566 -21.00 -5.51 46.53
CA ASN A 566 -21.15 -6.80 45.87
C ASN A 566 -19.98 -7.09 44.90
N LYS A 567 -19.23 -8.18 45.17
CA LYS A 567 -18.05 -8.58 44.38
C LYS A 567 -18.35 -8.90 42.92
N GLN A 568 -19.54 -9.42 42.59
CA GLN A 568 -19.93 -9.67 41.20
C GLN A 568 -20.27 -8.36 40.47
N CYS A 569 -20.90 -7.40 41.17
CA CYS A 569 -21.14 -6.06 40.63
C CYS A 569 -19.79 -5.37 40.29
N ALA A 570 -18.84 -5.36 41.22
CA ALA A 570 -17.50 -4.80 41.01
C ALA A 570 -16.74 -5.44 39.82
N GLN A 571 -16.97 -6.72 39.53
CA GLN A 571 -16.37 -7.41 38.37
C GLN A 571 -17.07 -7.10 37.04
N ILE A 572 -18.39 -6.86 37.06
CA ILE A 572 -19.17 -6.70 35.81
C ILE A 572 -19.28 -5.23 35.36
N THR A 573 -19.28 -4.25 36.28
CA THR A 573 -19.42 -2.81 35.94
C THR A 573 -18.47 -2.35 34.83
N PRO A 574 -17.13 -2.61 34.87
CA PRO A 574 -16.22 -2.15 33.80
C PRO A 574 -16.53 -2.77 32.42
N SER A 575 -17.23 -3.91 32.39
CA SER A 575 -17.70 -4.53 31.15
C SER A 575 -19.06 -4.01 30.69
N VAL A 576 -19.86 -3.41 31.58
CA VAL A 576 -21.05 -2.62 31.22
C VAL A 576 -20.60 -1.30 30.59
N ASP A 577 -19.60 -0.64 31.17
CA ASP A 577 -19.01 0.59 30.61
C ASP A 577 -18.40 0.31 29.22
N SER A 578 -17.61 -0.76 29.08
CA SER A 578 -17.12 -1.26 27.78
C SER A 578 -18.26 -1.54 26.79
N LEU A 579 -19.36 -2.16 27.24
CA LEU A 579 -20.51 -2.42 26.38
C LEU A 579 -21.24 -1.15 25.96
N CYS A 580 -21.25 -0.11 26.80
CA CYS A 580 -21.81 1.19 26.47
C CYS A 580 -21.05 1.85 25.31
N SER A 581 -19.70 1.85 25.37
CA SER A 581 -18.85 2.32 24.27
C SER A 581 -18.91 1.43 23.02
N GLU A 582 -19.10 0.10 23.18
CA GLU A 582 -19.29 -0.84 22.06
C GLU A 582 -20.64 -0.67 21.35
N CYS A 583 -21.69 -0.21 22.05
CA CYS A 583 -23.08 -0.19 21.57
C CYS A 583 -23.77 1.17 21.81
N PRO A 584 -23.30 2.27 21.18
CA PRO A 584 -23.81 3.64 21.41
C PRO A 584 -25.26 3.89 20.95
N ALA A 585 -25.90 2.92 20.28
CA ALA A 585 -27.32 2.96 19.92
C ALA A 585 -28.26 2.49 21.05
N LEU A 586 -27.71 2.10 22.21
CA LEU A 586 -28.47 1.64 23.38
C LEU A 586 -28.33 2.63 24.55
N ASN A 587 -29.43 2.87 25.26
CA ASN A 587 -29.41 3.66 26.49
C ASN A 587 -28.98 2.75 27.66
N PHE A 588 -27.73 2.84 28.10
CA PHE A 588 -27.25 2.11 29.29
C PHE A 588 -27.47 2.95 30.56
N LEU A 589 -28.05 2.33 31.59
CA LEU A 589 -28.40 2.99 32.85
C LEU A 589 -27.95 2.16 34.04
N LYS A 590 -27.50 2.80 35.12
CA LYS A 590 -27.13 2.16 36.39
C LYS A 590 -28.03 2.60 37.54
N VAL A 591 -28.37 1.64 38.40
CA VAL A 591 -29.13 1.83 39.64
C VAL A 591 -28.33 1.23 40.79
N ASN A 592 -27.82 2.06 41.70
CA ASN A 592 -27.28 1.54 42.96
C ASN A 592 -28.43 1.20 43.91
N VAL A 593 -28.66 -0.08 44.15
CA VAL A 593 -29.74 -0.61 45.00
C VAL A 593 -29.55 -0.23 46.47
N ASP A 594 -28.29 -0.05 46.92
CA ASP A 594 -27.97 0.39 48.28
C ASP A 594 -28.47 1.82 48.55
N GLU A 595 -28.39 2.70 47.54
CA GLU A 595 -28.79 4.11 47.62
C GLU A 595 -30.26 4.34 47.20
N ARG A 596 -30.78 3.51 46.28
CA ARG A 596 -32.09 3.70 45.63
C ARG A 596 -33.00 2.46 45.78
N PRO A 597 -33.24 1.96 47.01
CA PRO A 597 -34.03 0.73 47.22
C PRO A 597 -35.46 0.83 46.69
N LEU A 598 -36.06 2.04 46.67
CA LEU A 598 -37.40 2.27 46.10
C LEU A 598 -37.48 1.98 44.59
N VAL A 599 -36.42 2.33 43.84
CA VAL A 599 -36.32 2.08 42.40
C VAL A 599 -36.17 0.58 42.14
N ALA A 600 -35.36 -0.10 42.96
CA ALA A 600 -35.21 -1.55 42.92
C ALA A 600 -36.51 -2.29 43.30
N SER A 601 -37.25 -1.83 44.31
CA SER A 601 -38.50 -2.47 44.75
C SER A 601 -39.63 -2.31 43.73
N ALA A 602 -39.74 -1.16 43.06
CA ALA A 602 -40.70 -0.96 41.98
C ALA A 602 -40.48 -1.96 40.83
N GLU A 603 -39.22 -2.24 40.51
CA GLU A 603 -38.83 -3.28 39.54
C GLU A 603 -38.62 -4.68 40.16
N ASN A 604 -39.07 -4.93 41.39
CA ASN A 604 -38.99 -6.24 42.06
C ASN A 604 -37.57 -6.87 42.13
N VAL A 605 -36.51 -6.06 42.05
CA VAL A 605 -35.12 -6.54 42.04
C VAL A 605 -34.69 -6.91 43.46
N ARG A 606 -34.50 -8.22 43.69
CA ARG A 606 -34.09 -8.80 45.00
C ARG A 606 -32.66 -9.34 45.03
N VAL A 607 -32.00 -9.41 43.88
CA VAL A 607 -30.67 -10.02 43.68
C VAL A 607 -29.87 -9.15 42.73
N VAL A 608 -28.58 -8.97 42.97
CA VAL A 608 -27.67 -8.17 42.15
C VAL A 608 -26.33 -8.89 41.93
N PRO A 609 -25.65 -8.73 40.78
CA PRO A 609 -26.02 -7.86 39.65
C PRO A 609 -27.23 -8.39 38.86
N SER A 610 -28.16 -7.51 38.53
CA SER A 610 -29.32 -7.84 37.68
C SER A 610 -29.47 -6.85 36.53
N PHE A 611 -29.90 -7.35 35.38
CA PHE A 611 -30.07 -6.57 34.17
C PHE A 611 -31.47 -6.72 33.60
N LYS A 612 -32.04 -5.62 33.12
CA LYS A 612 -33.32 -5.60 32.40
C LYS A 612 -33.16 -4.84 31.10
N ILE A 613 -33.70 -5.39 30.01
CA ILE A 613 -33.70 -4.75 28.69
C ILE A 613 -35.15 -4.44 28.34
N TYR A 614 -35.40 -3.17 28.04
CA TYR A 614 -36.67 -2.67 27.54
C TYR A 614 -36.51 -2.30 26.07
N LYS A 615 -37.56 -2.52 25.29
CA LYS A 615 -37.70 -1.99 23.94
C LYS A 615 -39.07 -1.33 23.82
N ASP A 616 -39.09 -0.06 23.44
CA ASP A 616 -40.31 0.72 23.14
C ASP A 616 -41.38 0.58 24.26
N GLY A 617 -41.00 0.85 25.51
CA GLY A 617 -41.89 0.70 26.69
C GLY A 617 -42.02 -0.72 27.25
N THR A 618 -41.70 -1.78 26.48
CA THR A 618 -41.93 -3.18 26.88
C THR A 618 -40.67 -3.86 27.41
N ARG A 619 -40.77 -4.63 28.51
CA ARG A 619 -39.61 -5.41 29.03
C ARG A 619 -39.40 -6.67 28.20
N VAL A 620 -38.37 -6.68 27.36
CA VAL A 620 -38.06 -7.79 26.44
C VAL A 620 -37.07 -8.81 27.01
N LYS A 621 -36.27 -8.44 28.01
CA LYS A 621 -35.33 -9.36 28.67
C LYS A 621 -35.10 -9.01 30.13
N GLU A 622 -34.87 -10.05 30.93
CA GLU A 622 -34.45 -9.95 32.33
C GLU A 622 -33.36 -11.01 32.58
N MET A 623 -32.32 -10.65 33.33
CA MET A 623 -31.15 -11.49 33.58
C MET A 623 -30.64 -11.26 35.01
N VAL A 624 -30.70 -12.27 35.86
CA VAL A 624 -30.20 -12.22 37.24
C VAL A 624 -28.83 -12.91 37.30
N CYS A 625 -27.83 -12.25 37.88
CA CYS A 625 -26.43 -12.69 37.96
C CYS A 625 -25.86 -13.27 36.63
N PRO A 626 -26.02 -12.60 35.47
CA PRO A 626 -25.55 -13.13 34.20
C PRO A 626 -24.03 -13.26 34.13
N SER A 627 -23.54 -14.28 33.41
CA SER A 627 -22.14 -14.32 33.00
C SER A 627 -21.86 -13.24 31.94
N LEU A 628 -20.60 -12.80 31.85
CA LEU A 628 -20.17 -11.74 30.93
C LEU A 628 -20.53 -12.04 29.46
N GLN A 629 -20.49 -13.32 29.08
CA GLN A 629 -20.83 -13.79 27.73
C GLN A 629 -22.33 -13.67 27.45
N VAL A 630 -23.19 -14.05 28.41
CA VAL A 630 -24.65 -13.97 28.28
C VAL A 630 -25.12 -12.51 28.23
N LEU A 631 -24.50 -11.64 29.02
CA LEU A 631 -24.73 -10.19 28.97
C LEU A 631 -24.33 -9.62 27.59
N ARG A 632 -23.07 -9.83 27.16
CA ARG A 632 -22.56 -9.35 25.86
C ARG A 632 -23.39 -9.85 24.67
N TYR A 633 -23.80 -11.11 24.67
CA TYR A 633 -24.64 -11.69 23.62
C TYR A 633 -26.03 -11.03 23.58
N SER A 634 -26.70 -10.94 24.74
CA SER A 634 -28.06 -10.38 24.82
C SER A 634 -28.10 -8.91 24.42
N VAL A 635 -27.15 -8.10 24.93
CA VAL A 635 -27.02 -6.67 24.60
C VAL A 635 -26.81 -6.47 23.09
N ARG A 636 -25.87 -7.19 22.48
CA ARG A 636 -25.60 -7.08 21.03
C ARG A 636 -26.77 -7.56 20.16
N HIS A 637 -27.52 -8.57 20.59
CA HIS A 637 -28.72 -9.05 19.89
C HIS A 637 -29.79 -7.95 19.76
N TYR A 638 -30.06 -7.20 20.84
CA TYR A 638 -31.01 -6.09 20.79
C TYR A 638 -30.44 -4.84 20.10
N ALA A 639 -29.12 -4.60 20.15
CA ALA A 639 -28.47 -3.50 19.40
C ALA A 639 -28.63 -3.61 17.87
N VAL A 640 -28.62 -4.83 17.32
CA VAL A 640 -28.89 -5.09 15.89
C VAL A 640 -30.39 -5.07 15.58
N SER A 641 -31.25 -5.12 16.61
CA SER A 641 -32.72 -5.08 16.48
C SER A 641 -33.30 -3.66 16.59
N SER A 642 -32.44 -2.64 16.49
CA SER A 642 -32.77 -1.20 16.57
C SER A 642 -32.21 -0.36 15.41
N SER A 643 -31.59 -1.02 14.42
CA SER A 643 -31.12 -0.45 13.15
C SER A 643 -32.01 -0.91 11.99
#